data_AF-A0A7K1B788-F1
#
_entry.id   AF-A0A7K1B788-F1
#
_cell.length_a   1.000
_cell.length_b   1.000
_cell.length_c   1.000
_cell.angle_alpha   90.00
_cell.angle_beta   90.00
_cell.angle_gamma   90.00
#
_symmetry.space_group_name_H-M   'P 1'
#
loop_
_entity.id
_entity.type
_entity.pdbx_description
1 polymer ?
#
loop_
_entity_poly.entity_id
_entity_poly.type
_entity_poly.pdbx_seq_one_letter_code
_entity_poly.pdbx_strand_id
1 'polypeptide(L)'
;MEDLEGMTRVAGVPVVVLAVPGGSIDPVPLADAVRRHHPDVTIVAVWAGDPQLHPADRGVTWFRPVLDERVLAGAEPDVAVWWVAARSSMALLHHGARRAVVLIAGSVGLLGAVPELFADGPPLVARLEEPPPVDGCWPTPDDLAAEGPVSPVVATLGPADLPLLERLAEQVSEKTSATRLLNDAARSAGIVPRMIPGVGAGAWRWDDVPARLIDLDGFDAEQPWVLDPRRTSPARVQVVGNPAVSSAVHLAAGQVVGRRRPLAAPGGLVLDARARAWIRDDPTAPAPWTTPGEFRAWLARRWWSDARRRPDLAHAFPPGPDGDRGFDRWCERAVLDDGAPLLVSPTCRIAEVSANLDTAAATETPHSIAPSAAPSEVTTVTVSHGVDVVGYFTRQLGLRDVAVQIAESLLAAGVPTAAVPVERSDSPLVTCGLPLVAAPSHSDRILVVTADQLGALRADAPAIFDPAARRIGYWFWEVQRIPRWMRDVATGLDEVWAVSTFVADALAAELTVPVRHVPLPIRRVTAPALDRSDVPLLAPFAGRFVFLVVFDHFSVAERKNPFGAIEAFRRAFAPDEGPVLLVKSINGDRRWPDHQRVLAAADGRDDVVVVDQPLPRDEHLGLIAGADALVSLHRSEGWGLHLGEAMWLGTPVIATRYSGNLDFMDDSTSLLIDAGVVPVSRSAGAYPSDAVWADPDLDAAAAAMRALVGDASLGRRLARAARDALEQQPTDRETGRILAELLGRGALVSS
;
A
#
# COMPACT_ATOMS: atom_id res chain seq x y z
N MET A 1 -27.17 35.87 12.14
CA MET A 1 -28.52 36.33 11.78
C MET A 1 -28.95 35.42 10.64
N GLU A 2 -29.91 34.58 10.99
CA GLU A 2 -30.28 33.31 10.37
C GLU A 2 -30.77 33.46 8.93
N ASP A 3 -30.54 32.41 8.13
CA ASP A 3 -31.15 32.24 6.81
C ASP A 3 -32.64 31.88 6.98
N LEU A 4 -33.40 32.85 7.49
CA LEU A 4 -34.80 32.74 7.94
C LEU A 4 -35.77 32.35 6.82
N GLU A 5 -35.44 32.62 5.55
CA GLU A 5 -36.29 32.26 4.41
C GLU A 5 -36.28 30.76 4.09
N GLY A 6 -35.20 30.04 4.41
CA GLY A 6 -35.14 28.58 4.29
C GLY A 6 -35.86 27.85 5.44
N MET A 7 -35.89 28.47 6.62
CA MET A 7 -36.34 27.85 7.88
C MET A 7 -37.87 27.72 7.99
N THR A 8 -38.66 28.47 7.21
CA THR A 8 -40.12 28.29 7.15
C THR A 8 -40.53 26.99 6.43
N ARG A 9 -39.63 26.38 5.64
CA ARG A 9 -39.89 25.17 4.84
C ARG A 9 -39.66 23.84 5.58
N VAL A 10 -39.11 23.87 6.79
CA VAL A 10 -38.77 22.65 7.55
C VAL A 10 -39.80 22.28 8.61
N ALA A 11 -40.73 23.17 8.95
CA ALA A 11 -41.74 22.93 9.97
C ALA A 11 -42.70 21.79 9.57
N GLY A 12 -42.83 20.78 10.43
CA GLY A 12 -43.77 19.66 10.28
C GLY A 12 -43.38 18.61 9.22
N VAL A 13 -42.30 18.81 8.47
CA VAL A 13 -41.84 17.89 7.42
C VAL A 13 -40.59 17.12 7.86
N PRO A 14 -40.36 15.91 7.34
CA PRO A 14 -39.07 15.23 7.49
C PRO A 14 -37.99 15.93 6.66
N VAL A 15 -36.79 16.03 7.22
CA VAL A 15 -35.63 16.65 6.60
C VAL A 15 -34.54 15.60 6.42
N VAL A 16 -33.90 15.57 5.26
CA VAL A 16 -32.67 14.81 5.02
C VAL A 16 -31.49 15.76 5.16
N VAL A 17 -30.59 15.44 6.08
CA VAL A 17 -29.34 16.17 6.34
C VAL A 17 -28.21 15.42 5.60
N LEU A 18 -27.78 15.96 4.46
CA LEU A 18 -26.64 15.46 3.71
C LEU A 18 -25.36 16.04 4.33
N ALA A 19 -24.68 15.26 5.16
CA ALA A 19 -23.42 15.67 5.76
C ALA A 19 -22.28 15.44 4.78
N VAL A 20 -21.66 16.52 4.34
CA VAL A 20 -20.63 16.51 3.30
C VAL A 20 -19.26 16.63 3.97
N PRO A 21 -18.43 15.58 3.95
CA PRO A 21 -17.09 15.62 4.51
C PRO A 21 -16.16 16.50 3.66
N GLY A 22 -15.01 16.87 4.23
CA GLY A 22 -13.97 17.60 3.50
C GLY A 22 -13.50 16.87 2.25
N GLY A 23 -13.02 17.62 1.26
CA GLY A 23 -12.54 17.11 -0.02
C GLY A 23 -13.34 17.64 -1.20
N SER A 24 -13.56 16.79 -2.22
CA SER A 24 -14.24 17.15 -3.46
C SER A 24 -15.56 16.41 -3.63
N ILE A 25 -16.19 16.00 -2.53
CA ILE A 25 -17.42 15.21 -2.54
C ILE A 25 -18.57 16.07 -3.08
N ASP A 26 -19.26 15.57 -4.12
CA ASP A 26 -20.44 16.19 -4.70
C ASP A 26 -21.71 15.55 -4.09
N PRO A 27 -22.50 16.29 -3.30
CA PRO A 27 -23.71 15.75 -2.69
C PRO A 27 -24.90 15.67 -3.67
N VAL A 28 -24.83 16.30 -4.84
CA VAL A 28 -25.98 16.43 -5.76
C VAL A 28 -26.49 15.08 -6.25
N PRO A 29 -25.66 14.11 -6.69
CA PRO A 29 -26.14 12.82 -7.16
C PRO A 29 -26.93 12.05 -6.09
N LEU A 30 -26.48 12.07 -4.84
CA LEU A 30 -27.21 11.48 -3.72
C LEU A 30 -28.50 12.26 -3.42
N ALA A 31 -28.47 13.60 -3.45
CA ALA A 31 -29.66 14.43 -3.27
C ALA A 31 -30.74 14.13 -4.31
N ASP A 32 -30.36 13.95 -5.57
CA ASP A 32 -31.30 13.61 -6.65
C ASP A 32 -31.89 12.21 -6.48
N ALA A 33 -31.10 11.24 -6.00
CA ALA A 33 -31.62 9.93 -5.62
C ALA A 33 -32.65 10.05 -4.49
N VAL A 34 -32.37 10.85 -3.46
CA VAL A 34 -33.31 11.12 -2.36
C VAL A 34 -34.60 11.75 -2.90
N ARG A 35 -34.54 12.79 -3.73
CA ARG A 35 -35.73 13.43 -4.33
C ARG A 35 -36.59 12.44 -5.12
N ARG A 36 -35.95 11.54 -5.86
CA ARG A 36 -36.63 10.54 -6.69
C ARG A 36 -37.42 9.54 -5.85
N HIS A 37 -36.84 9.09 -4.74
CA HIS A 37 -37.43 8.03 -3.91
C HIS A 37 -38.28 8.57 -2.75
N HIS A 38 -38.06 9.83 -2.36
CA HIS A 38 -38.71 10.51 -1.24
C HIS A 38 -39.05 11.96 -1.62
N PRO A 39 -40.07 12.19 -2.47
CA PRO A 39 -40.40 13.54 -2.95
C PRO A 39 -40.93 14.49 -1.87
N ASP A 40 -41.46 13.94 -0.76
CA ASP A 40 -42.10 14.70 0.31
C ASP A 40 -41.13 15.16 1.41
N VAL A 41 -39.82 14.97 1.23
CA VAL A 41 -38.80 15.36 2.21
C VAL A 41 -38.05 16.60 1.76
N THR A 42 -37.68 17.44 2.73
CA THR A 42 -36.80 18.58 2.47
C THR A 42 -35.35 18.13 2.57
N ILE A 43 -34.50 18.49 1.60
CA ILE A 43 -33.08 18.14 1.61
C ILE A 43 -32.25 19.36 1.98
N VAL A 44 -31.33 19.18 2.92
CA VAL A 44 -30.39 20.19 3.38
C VAL A 44 -28.98 19.58 3.42
N ALA A 45 -28.01 20.25 2.81
CA ALA A 45 -26.60 19.87 2.88
C ALA A 45 -25.88 20.65 3.97
N VAL A 46 -24.95 20.00 4.68
CA VAL A 46 -24.11 20.61 5.72
C VAL A 46 -22.65 20.31 5.44
N TRP A 47 -21.81 21.34 5.47
CA TRP A 47 -20.38 21.22 5.16
C TRP A 47 -19.56 20.97 6.41
N ALA A 48 -18.81 19.87 6.43
CA ALA A 48 -17.92 19.48 7.54
C ALA A 48 -16.43 19.55 7.15
N GLY A 49 -16.11 20.17 6.01
CA GLY A 49 -14.73 20.42 5.58
C GLY A 49 -14.20 21.78 6.04
N ASP A 50 -13.14 22.24 5.38
CA ASP A 50 -12.53 23.55 5.62
C ASP A 50 -13.58 24.67 5.39
N PRO A 51 -13.94 25.48 6.41
CA PRO A 51 -14.93 26.54 6.29
C PRO A 51 -14.62 27.59 5.20
N GLN A 52 -13.34 27.78 4.83
CA GLN A 52 -12.92 28.69 3.75
C GLN A 52 -13.06 28.07 2.35
N LEU A 53 -13.15 26.73 2.26
CA LEU A 53 -13.33 25.99 1.01
C LEU A 53 -14.75 25.44 0.89
N HIS A 54 -15.75 26.21 1.33
CA HIS A 54 -17.14 25.83 1.24
C HIS A 54 -17.54 25.57 -0.24
N PRO A 55 -18.21 24.44 -0.55
CA PRO A 55 -18.67 24.16 -1.91
C PRO A 55 -19.64 25.22 -2.42
N ALA A 56 -19.70 25.43 -3.74
CA ALA A 56 -20.66 26.33 -4.35
C ALA A 56 -22.10 25.79 -4.18
N ASP A 57 -23.07 26.70 -4.08
CA ASP A 57 -24.49 26.37 -4.00
C ASP A 57 -24.98 25.86 -5.37
N ARG A 58 -24.89 24.55 -5.59
CA ARG A 58 -25.33 23.88 -6.83
C ARG A 58 -26.23 22.71 -6.46
N GLY A 59 -27.49 22.74 -6.89
CA GLY A 59 -28.41 21.59 -6.80
C GLY A 59 -28.85 21.16 -5.40
N VAL A 60 -28.32 21.75 -4.32
CA VAL A 60 -28.71 21.50 -2.92
C VAL A 60 -28.74 22.81 -2.13
N THR A 61 -29.57 22.86 -1.09
CA THR A 61 -29.64 23.98 -0.14
C THR A 61 -28.64 23.74 0.99
N TRP A 62 -27.72 24.67 1.22
CA TRP A 62 -26.73 24.56 2.29
C TRP A 62 -27.22 25.18 3.60
N PHE A 63 -27.18 24.42 4.68
CA PHE A 63 -27.40 24.94 6.03
C PHE A 63 -26.06 25.19 6.72
N ARG A 64 -25.90 26.40 7.24
CA ARG A 64 -24.65 26.90 7.80
C ARG A 64 -24.82 27.14 9.30
N PRO A 65 -24.65 26.10 10.16
CA PRO A 65 -24.68 26.29 11.59
C PRO A 65 -23.50 27.14 12.06
N VAL A 66 -23.66 27.82 13.19
CA VAL A 66 -22.52 28.42 13.91
C VAL A 66 -21.75 27.29 14.60
N LEU A 67 -20.52 27.08 14.17
CA LEU A 67 -19.63 26.01 14.65
C LEU A 67 -18.41 26.62 15.33
N ASP A 68 -17.97 26.00 16.43
CA ASP A 68 -16.64 26.23 16.99
C ASP A 68 -15.57 25.56 16.10
N GLU A 69 -14.76 26.39 15.44
CA GLU A 69 -13.65 25.95 14.61
C GLU A 69 -12.62 25.09 15.36
N ARG A 70 -12.45 25.31 16.66
CA ARG A 70 -11.47 24.57 17.48
C ARG A 70 -11.93 23.13 17.66
N VAL A 71 -13.23 22.94 17.87
CA VAL A 71 -13.84 21.62 17.97
C VAL A 71 -13.70 20.88 16.63
N LEU A 72 -14.01 21.55 15.52
CA LEU A 72 -13.88 20.99 14.19
C LEU A 72 -12.42 20.57 13.87
N ALA A 73 -11.44 21.43 14.17
CA ALA A 73 -10.03 21.14 13.94
C ALA A 73 -9.45 20.11 14.92
N GLY A 74 -9.97 20.06 16.16
CA GLY A 74 -9.52 19.16 17.21
C GLY A 74 -10.11 17.76 17.14
N ALA A 75 -11.23 17.55 16.43
CA ALA A 75 -11.86 16.25 16.24
C ALA A 75 -11.13 15.39 15.19
N GLU A 76 -11.26 14.07 15.28
CA GLU A 76 -10.90 13.19 14.16
C GLU A 76 -11.82 13.47 12.95
N PRO A 77 -11.35 13.34 11.69
CA PRO A 77 -12.12 13.75 10.51
C PRO A 77 -13.53 13.14 10.43
N ASP A 78 -13.69 11.84 10.68
CA ASP A 78 -15.00 11.18 10.61
C ASP A 78 -15.92 11.59 11.76
N VAL A 79 -15.34 11.92 12.92
CA VAL A 79 -16.06 12.43 14.10
C VAL A 79 -16.52 13.87 13.87
N ALA A 80 -15.69 14.69 13.23
CA ALA A 80 -16.02 16.07 12.87
C ALA A 80 -17.27 16.15 11.97
N VAL A 81 -17.42 15.22 11.03
CA VAL A 81 -18.60 15.14 10.16
C VAL A 81 -19.88 14.90 10.96
N TRP A 82 -19.85 13.95 11.89
CA TRP A 82 -20.98 13.66 12.77
C TRP A 82 -21.28 14.80 13.73
N TRP A 83 -20.27 15.50 14.22
CA TRP A 83 -20.48 16.68 15.05
C TRP A 83 -21.27 17.76 14.31
N VAL A 84 -20.89 18.09 13.07
CA VAL A 84 -21.62 19.06 12.23
C VAL A 84 -23.03 18.57 11.95
N ALA A 85 -23.18 17.29 11.59
CA ALA A 85 -24.48 16.69 11.33
C ALA A 85 -25.40 16.74 12.56
N ALA A 86 -24.87 16.46 13.75
CA ALA A 86 -25.60 16.46 15.01
C ALA A 86 -26.07 17.87 15.40
N ARG A 87 -25.17 18.85 15.37
CA ARG A 87 -25.48 20.27 15.65
C ARG A 87 -26.52 20.81 14.68
N SER A 88 -26.42 20.44 13.41
CA SER A 88 -27.37 20.85 12.38
C SER A 88 -28.73 20.19 12.56
N SER A 89 -28.76 18.90 12.86
CA SER A 89 -30.00 18.16 13.12
C SER A 89 -30.72 18.71 14.35
N MET A 90 -29.98 18.99 15.42
CA MET A 90 -30.53 19.62 16.63
C MET A 90 -31.16 20.98 16.34
N ALA A 91 -30.47 21.84 15.56
CA ALA A 91 -31.03 23.12 15.14
C ALA A 91 -32.32 22.94 14.33
N LEU A 92 -32.33 22.04 13.33
CA LEU A 92 -33.52 21.79 12.51
C LEU A 92 -34.71 21.26 13.32
N LEU A 93 -34.46 20.35 14.28
CA LEU A 93 -35.49 19.81 15.18
C LEU A 93 -36.07 20.88 16.10
N HIS A 94 -35.24 21.76 16.66
CA HIS A 94 -35.72 22.92 17.44
C HIS A 94 -36.58 23.88 16.61
N HIS A 95 -36.33 23.97 15.30
CA HIS A 95 -37.12 24.78 14.36
C HIS A 95 -38.34 24.04 13.79
N GLY A 96 -38.73 22.92 14.40
CA GLY A 96 -39.99 22.24 14.11
C GLY A 96 -39.93 21.18 13.01
N ALA A 97 -38.74 20.77 12.56
CA ALA A 97 -38.61 19.58 11.73
C ALA A 97 -39.20 18.36 12.43
N ARG A 98 -40.01 17.56 11.72
CA ARG A 98 -40.63 16.36 12.30
C ARG A 98 -39.59 15.28 12.61
N ARG A 99 -38.59 15.15 11.73
CA ARG A 99 -37.49 14.18 11.81
C ARG A 99 -36.33 14.69 10.95
N ALA A 100 -35.10 14.38 11.34
CA ALA A 100 -33.86 14.63 10.61
C ALA A 100 -33.18 13.29 10.29
N VAL A 101 -33.10 12.91 9.02
CA VAL A 101 -32.39 11.73 8.56
C VAL A 101 -31.01 12.16 8.07
N VAL A 102 -29.96 11.75 8.79
CA VAL A 102 -28.58 12.06 8.42
C VAL A 102 -28.09 11.02 7.44
N LEU A 103 -27.55 11.46 6.30
CA LEU A 103 -26.83 10.63 5.34
C LEU A 103 -25.45 11.26 5.09
N ILE A 104 -24.38 10.49 5.25
CA ILE A 104 -23.03 10.99 4.98
C ILE A 104 -22.74 10.87 3.48
N ALA A 105 -22.60 12.02 2.81
CA ALA A 105 -22.31 12.07 1.39
C ALA A 105 -20.97 11.38 1.07
N GLY A 106 -20.94 10.70 -0.08
CA GLY A 106 -19.77 9.93 -0.51
C GLY A 106 -19.56 8.60 0.23
N SER A 107 -20.49 8.16 1.08
CA SER A 107 -20.48 6.79 1.64
C SER A 107 -21.87 6.17 1.78
N VAL A 108 -22.84 6.69 1.04
CA VAL A 108 -24.19 6.15 0.98
C VAL A 108 -24.62 6.10 -0.48
N GLY A 109 -25.24 4.99 -0.89
CA GLY A 109 -25.99 4.90 -2.14
C GLY A 109 -27.44 4.52 -1.88
N LEU A 110 -28.39 5.26 -2.43
CA LEU A 110 -29.82 5.00 -2.34
C LEU A 110 -30.33 4.40 -3.65
N LEU A 111 -30.75 3.14 -3.62
CA LEU A 111 -31.26 2.38 -4.77
C LEU A 111 -32.79 2.33 -4.83
N GLY A 112 -33.46 2.62 -3.72
CA GLY A 112 -34.91 2.55 -3.61
C GLY A 112 -35.48 3.35 -2.43
N ALA A 113 -36.80 3.40 -2.32
CA ALA A 113 -37.46 4.12 -1.23
C ALA A 113 -37.39 3.37 0.10
N VAL A 114 -36.93 4.06 1.15
CA VAL A 114 -36.84 3.55 2.53
C VAL A 114 -37.72 4.39 3.48
N PRO A 115 -39.06 4.28 3.41
CA PRO A 115 -39.97 5.06 4.26
C PRO A 115 -39.72 4.85 5.76
N GLU A 116 -39.14 3.70 6.15
CA GLU A 116 -38.78 3.36 7.52
C GLU A 116 -37.77 4.34 8.12
N LEU A 117 -36.93 5.01 7.32
CA LEU A 117 -36.01 6.05 7.81
C LEU A 117 -36.75 7.28 8.34
N PHE A 118 -37.99 7.51 7.89
CA PHE A 118 -38.80 8.67 8.24
C PHE A 118 -39.95 8.34 9.21
N ALA A 119 -40.10 7.05 9.56
CA ALA A 119 -41.06 6.57 10.53
C ALA A 119 -40.58 6.77 11.97
N ASP A 120 -41.50 6.74 12.93
CA ASP A 120 -41.15 6.76 14.35
C ASP A 120 -40.41 5.47 14.74
N GLY A 121 -39.28 5.65 15.43
CA GLY A 121 -38.34 4.58 15.72
C GLY A 121 -37.08 5.13 16.37
N PRO A 122 -36.16 4.23 16.74
CA PRO A 122 -34.93 4.63 17.41
C PRO A 122 -34.00 5.38 16.46
N PRO A 123 -33.16 6.27 16.99
CA PRO A 123 -32.42 7.22 16.18
C PRO A 123 -31.24 6.69 15.41
N LEU A 124 -30.75 5.50 15.73
CA LEU A 124 -29.56 4.93 15.08
C LEU A 124 -29.93 3.65 14.34
N VAL A 125 -29.32 3.50 13.15
CA VAL A 125 -29.45 2.29 12.35
C VAL A 125 -28.37 1.31 12.78
N ALA A 126 -28.78 0.11 13.16
CA ALA A 126 -27.85 -0.98 13.47
C ALA A 126 -27.20 -1.52 12.20
N ARG A 127 -25.89 -1.83 12.27
CA ARG A 127 -25.16 -2.59 11.25
C ARG A 127 -25.55 -4.07 11.28
N LEU A 128 -25.58 -4.65 12.47
CA LEU A 128 -25.94 -6.05 12.76
C LEU A 128 -26.61 -6.13 14.15
N GLU A 129 -27.62 -6.99 14.32
CA GLU A 129 -28.33 -7.20 15.59
C GLU A 129 -27.60 -8.23 16.46
N GLU A 130 -26.95 -9.20 15.81
CA GLU A 130 -26.10 -10.20 16.42
C GLU A 130 -24.66 -10.04 15.90
N PRO A 131 -23.64 -10.38 16.71
CA PRO A 131 -22.27 -10.41 16.20
C PRO A 131 -22.15 -11.38 15.02
N PRO A 132 -21.35 -11.05 14.00
CA PRO A 132 -21.12 -11.97 12.89
C PRO A 132 -20.43 -13.25 13.40
N PRO A 133 -20.55 -14.38 12.68
CA PRO A 133 -19.85 -15.60 13.06
C PRO A 133 -18.33 -15.42 13.00
N VAL A 134 -17.60 -16.20 13.80
CA VAL A 134 -16.13 -16.24 13.79
C VAL A 134 -15.68 -17.15 12.65
N ASP A 135 -15.54 -16.59 11.45
CA ASP A 135 -15.17 -17.31 10.22
C ASP A 135 -13.95 -16.71 9.50
N GLY A 136 -13.24 -15.79 10.17
CA GLY A 136 -12.05 -15.13 9.62
C GLY A 136 -12.35 -14.05 8.58
N CYS A 137 -13.62 -13.80 8.25
CA CYS A 137 -13.99 -12.70 7.36
C CYS A 137 -14.15 -11.39 8.14
N TRP A 138 -13.66 -10.30 7.56
CA TRP A 138 -13.97 -8.96 8.03
C TRP A 138 -15.38 -8.56 7.59
N PRO A 139 -16.17 -7.89 8.42
CA PRO A 139 -15.91 -7.54 9.82
C PRO A 139 -16.04 -8.74 10.78
N THR A 140 -15.14 -8.80 11.76
CA THR A 140 -15.11 -9.80 12.84
C THR A 140 -15.92 -9.32 14.07
N PRO A 141 -16.21 -10.21 15.05
CA PRO A 141 -16.77 -9.77 16.33
C PRO A 141 -15.91 -8.73 17.07
N ASP A 142 -14.59 -8.80 16.93
CA ASP A 142 -13.68 -7.81 17.52
C ASP A 142 -13.79 -6.46 16.83
N ASP A 143 -13.98 -6.43 15.50
CA ASP A 143 -14.29 -5.19 14.77
C ASP A 143 -15.61 -4.59 15.27
N LEU A 144 -16.64 -5.41 15.49
CA LEU A 144 -17.93 -4.94 16.04
C LEU A 144 -17.76 -4.41 17.47
N ALA A 145 -16.94 -5.06 18.30
CA ALA A 145 -16.67 -4.61 19.65
C ALA A 145 -15.84 -3.32 19.69
N ALA A 146 -14.90 -3.15 18.74
CA ALA A 146 -14.03 -2.00 18.63
C ALA A 146 -14.72 -0.78 18.02
N GLU A 147 -15.50 -0.98 16.95
CA GLU A 147 -16.18 0.08 16.24
C GLU A 147 -17.57 0.36 16.82
N GLY A 148 -18.32 -0.64 17.27
CA GLY A 148 -19.71 -0.52 17.72
C GLY A 148 -20.72 -0.95 16.66
N PRO A 149 -21.99 -1.21 17.05
CA PRO A 149 -22.99 -1.86 16.22
C PRO A 149 -23.83 -0.93 15.36
N VAL A 150 -23.48 0.36 15.24
CA VAL A 150 -24.28 1.36 14.51
C VAL A 150 -23.66 1.74 13.18
N SER A 151 -24.45 2.14 12.19
CA SER A 151 -23.89 2.62 10.92
C SER A 151 -23.18 3.97 11.15
N PRO A 152 -21.99 4.22 10.55
CA PRO A 152 -21.32 5.50 10.64
C PRO A 152 -21.80 6.45 9.53
N VAL A 153 -22.75 6.03 8.69
CA VAL A 153 -23.17 6.82 7.52
C VAL A 153 -24.67 7.18 7.50
N VAL A 154 -25.48 6.57 8.39
CA VAL A 154 -26.93 6.83 8.43
C VAL A 154 -27.51 6.82 9.85
N ALA A 155 -28.37 7.81 10.15
CA ALA A 155 -29.14 7.91 11.39
C ALA A 155 -30.49 8.62 11.17
N THR A 156 -31.46 8.39 12.06
CA THR A 156 -32.87 8.85 11.94
C THR A 156 -33.35 9.58 13.20
N LEU A 157 -33.08 10.88 13.32
CA LEU A 157 -33.21 11.64 14.56
C LEU A 157 -34.55 12.39 14.67
N GLY A 158 -35.29 12.23 15.76
CA GLY A 158 -36.50 13.00 16.09
C GLY A 158 -36.34 13.91 17.32
N PRO A 159 -37.38 14.67 17.69
CA PRO A 159 -37.32 15.57 18.84
C PRO A 159 -37.02 14.88 20.18
N ALA A 160 -37.40 13.60 20.32
CA ALA A 160 -37.09 12.80 21.51
C ALA A 160 -35.59 12.45 21.63
N ASP A 161 -34.82 12.62 20.56
CA ASP A 161 -33.42 12.22 20.47
C ASP A 161 -32.45 13.40 20.73
N LEU A 162 -32.97 14.56 21.13
CA LEU A 162 -32.13 15.71 21.53
C LEU A 162 -31.06 15.34 22.58
N PRO A 163 -31.33 14.52 23.62
CA PRO A 163 -30.30 14.11 24.57
C PRO A 163 -29.16 13.30 23.94
N LEU A 164 -29.42 12.52 22.87
CA LEU A 164 -28.37 11.83 22.11
C LEU A 164 -27.47 12.84 21.40
N LEU A 165 -28.08 13.83 20.75
CA LEU A 165 -27.36 14.85 20.00
C LEU A 165 -26.52 15.77 20.89
N GLU A 166 -27.04 16.10 22.07
CA GLU A 166 -26.29 16.85 23.10
C GLU A 166 -25.05 16.06 23.55
N ARG A 167 -25.22 14.78 23.92
CA ARG A 167 -24.07 13.94 24.32
C ARG A 167 -23.05 13.75 23.20
N LEU A 168 -23.52 13.52 21.98
CA LEU A 168 -22.64 13.40 20.81
C LEU A 168 -21.84 14.68 20.58
N ALA A 169 -22.47 15.86 20.77
CA ALA A 169 -21.80 17.14 20.66
C ALA A 169 -20.76 17.37 21.77
N GLU A 170 -20.99 16.84 22.97
CA GLU A 170 -20.07 16.91 24.12
C GLU A 170 -18.90 15.93 23.99
N GLN A 171 -19.11 14.75 23.42
CA GLN A 171 -18.13 13.66 23.37
C GLN A 171 -17.14 13.73 22.20
N VAL A 172 -17.27 14.73 21.33
CA VAL A 172 -16.41 14.95 20.14
C VAL A 172 -14.91 15.19 20.45
N SER A 173 -14.55 15.21 21.73
CA SER A 173 -13.18 15.31 22.22
C SER A 173 -12.44 13.96 22.32
N GLU A 174 -13.12 12.82 22.19
CA GLU A 174 -12.52 11.50 22.38
C GLU A 174 -11.72 11.02 21.16
N LYS A 175 -10.59 10.34 21.41
CA LYS A 175 -9.80 9.66 20.37
C LYS A 175 -10.47 8.34 20.00
N THR A 176 -11.59 8.40 19.28
CA THR A 176 -12.44 7.26 18.97
C THR A 176 -13.05 7.35 17.57
N SER A 177 -13.53 6.24 17.01
CA SER A 177 -14.20 6.22 15.70
C SER A 177 -15.60 6.83 15.80
N ALA A 178 -16.15 7.30 14.67
CA ALA A 178 -17.52 7.81 14.61
C ALA A 178 -18.55 6.79 15.13
N THR A 179 -18.41 5.52 14.74
CA THR A 179 -19.30 4.45 15.20
C THR A 179 -19.28 4.28 16.71
N ARG A 180 -18.09 4.30 17.31
CA ARG A 180 -17.95 4.06 18.75
C ARG A 180 -18.50 5.25 19.53
N LEU A 181 -18.22 6.45 19.06
CA LEU A 181 -18.79 7.67 19.61
C LEU A 181 -20.32 7.67 19.60
N LEU A 182 -20.93 7.33 18.46
CA LEU A 182 -22.39 7.24 18.32
C LEU A 182 -22.97 6.18 19.27
N ASN A 183 -22.32 5.03 19.39
CA ASN A 183 -22.74 3.96 20.28
C ASN A 183 -22.61 4.36 21.76
N ASP A 184 -21.53 5.04 22.14
CA ASP A 184 -21.32 5.53 23.51
C ASP A 184 -22.34 6.62 23.89
N ALA A 185 -22.62 7.55 22.98
CA ALA A 185 -23.68 8.54 23.13
C ALA A 185 -25.06 7.88 23.27
N ALA A 186 -25.35 6.85 22.46
CA ALA A 186 -26.61 6.11 22.51
C ALA A 186 -26.79 5.33 23.81
N ARG A 187 -25.77 4.57 24.25
CA ARG A 187 -25.79 3.85 25.53
C ARG A 187 -26.04 4.81 26.68
N SER A 188 -25.34 5.93 26.67
CA SER A 188 -25.46 6.98 27.66
C SER A 188 -26.87 7.58 27.70
N ALA A 189 -27.52 7.74 26.55
CA ALA A 189 -28.89 8.20 26.40
C ALA A 189 -29.96 7.10 26.55
N GLY A 190 -29.59 5.84 26.81
CA GLY A 190 -30.55 4.72 26.95
C GLY A 190 -31.20 4.29 25.64
N ILE A 191 -30.55 4.55 24.51
CA ILE A 191 -31.05 4.26 23.17
C ILE A 191 -30.54 2.93 22.68
N VAL A 192 -31.45 2.13 22.12
CA VAL A 192 -31.13 0.87 21.45
C VAL A 192 -31.24 1.07 19.93
N PRO A 193 -30.16 0.91 19.15
CA PRO A 193 -30.20 0.95 17.70
C PRO A 193 -31.13 -0.14 17.13
N ARG A 194 -31.68 0.08 15.94
CA ARG A 194 -32.57 -0.90 15.29
C ARG A 194 -32.11 -1.28 13.91
N MET A 195 -32.32 -2.54 13.57
CA MET A 195 -32.16 -3.04 12.21
C MET A 195 -33.25 -2.50 11.30
N ILE A 196 -32.86 -1.91 10.17
CA ILE A 196 -33.77 -1.60 9.07
C ILE A 196 -33.38 -2.53 7.92
N PRO A 197 -34.23 -3.50 7.52
CA PRO A 197 -33.85 -4.53 6.54
C PRO A 197 -33.33 -3.98 5.21
N GLY A 198 -33.84 -2.84 4.75
CA GLY A 198 -33.42 -2.22 3.50
C GLY A 198 -32.19 -1.31 3.59
N VAL A 199 -31.62 -1.11 4.77
CA VAL A 199 -30.51 -0.18 5.05
C VAL A 199 -29.33 -0.97 5.58
N GLY A 200 -28.10 -0.54 5.34
CA GLY A 200 -26.93 -1.17 5.96
C GLY A 200 -26.42 -2.41 5.21
N ALA A 201 -26.83 -2.56 3.94
CA ALA A 201 -26.19 -3.48 3.02
C ALA A 201 -24.82 -2.93 2.65
N GLY A 202 -23.75 -3.68 2.88
CA GLY A 202 -22.38 -3.20 2.77
C GLY A 202 -21.41 -4.28 3.20
N ALA A 203 -20.24 -3.94 3.71
CA ALA A 203 -19.26 -4.96 4.10
C ALA A 203 -19.70 -5.82 5.31
N TRP A 204 -20.63 -5.31 6.13
CA TRP A 204 -21.12 -5.95 7.35
C TRP A 204 -22.20 -7.01 7.08
N ARG A 205 -23.19 -6.68 6.25
CA ARG A 205 -24.29 -7.57 5.88
C ARG A 205 -24.81 -7.31 4.49
N TRP A 206 -25.45 -8.31 3.93
CA TRP A 206 -26.31 -8.20 2.77
C TRP A 206 -27.39 -9.26 2.92
N ASP A 207 -28.58 -8.85 3.34
CA ASP A 207 -29.68 -9.77 3.61
C ASP A 207 -30.27 -10.33 2.30
N ASP A 208 -31.11 -11.37 2.38
CA ASP A 208 -31.84 -11.91 1.23
C ASP A 208 -32.83 -10.88 0.62
N VAL A 209 -33.12 -9.81 1.37
CA VAL A 209 -33.92 -8.68 0.90
C VAL A 209 -33.03 -7.71 0.13
N PRO A 210 -33.41 -7.31 -1.11
CA PRO A 210 -32.63 -6.35 -1.87
C PRO A 210 -32.36 -5.05 -1.10
N ALA A 211 -31.09 -4.67 -1.03
CA ALA A 211 -30.63 -3.43 -0.46
C ALA A 211 -31.32 -2.23 -1.13
N ARG A 212 -31.90 -1.33 -0.31
CA ARG A 212 -32.48 -0.06 -0.78
C ARG A 212 -31.57 1.12 -0.47
N LEU A 213 -30.76 1.01 0.58
CA LEU A 213 -29.68 1.92 0.94
C LEU A 213 -28.43 1.11 1.29
N ILE A 214 -27.33 1.38 0.60
CA ILE A 214 -26.04 0.72 0.76
C ILE A 214 -25.12 1.58 1.62
N ASP A 215 -24.57 0.96 2.67
CA ASP A 215 -23.50 1.49 3.50
C ASP A 215 -22.17 1.26 2.78
N LEU A 216 -21.61 2.35 2.27
CA LEU A 216 -20.37 2.41 1.50
C LEU A 216 -19.29 3.14 2.29
N ASP A 217 -19.24 2.95 3.62
CA ASP A 217 -18.15 3.50 4.42
C ASP A 217 -16.80 2.95 3.97
N GLY A 218 -15.90 3.86 3.57
CA GLY A 218 -14.58 3.51 3.02
C GLY A 218 -14.56 3.23 1.53
N PHE A 219 -15.70 3.10 0.86
CA PHE A 219 -15.76 2.81 -0.58
C PHE A 219 -14.99 3.83 -1.40
N ASP A 220 -14.31 3.32 -2.42
CA ASP A 220 -13.58 4.12 -3.41
C ASP A 220 -14.13 3.79 -4.80
N ALA A 221 -14.71 4.79 -5.46
CA ALA A 221 -15.26 4.62 -6.81
C ALA A 221 -14.20 4.25 -7.85
N GLU A 222 -12.90 4.46 -7.57
CA GLU A 222 -11.80 4.00 -8.42
C GLU A 222 -11.41 2.54 -8.17
N GLN A 223 -11.95 1.92 -7.11
CA GLN A 223 -11.75 0.51 -6.76
C GLN A 223 -13.10 -0.19 -6.55
N PRO A 224 -13.98 -0.21 -7.57
CA PRO A 224 -15.37 -0.64 -7.41
C PRO A 224 -15.56 -2.14 -7.13
N TRP A 225 -14.48 -2.94 -7.20
CA TRP A 225 -14.48 -4.38 -6.92
C TRP A 225 -14.41 -4.72 -5.42
N VAL A 226 -14.26 -3.73 -4.53
CA VAL A 226 -14.20 -3.93 -3.08
C VAL A 226 -15.02 -2.87 -2.36
N LEU A 227 -15.72 -3.25 -1.29
CA LEU A 227 -16.56 -2.32 -0.51
C LEU A 227 -15.75 -1.37 0.37
N ASP A 228 -14.60 -1.82 0.88
CA ASP A 228 -13.67 -1.00 1.67
C ASP A 228 -12.21 -1.39 1.34
N PRO A 229 -11.49 -0.64 0.46
CA PRO A 229 -10.10 -0.92 0.11
C PRO A 229 -9.11 -0.67 1.26
N ARG A 230 -9.54 -0.08 2.39
CA ARG A 230 -8.69 0.10 3.58
C ARG A 230 -8.44 -1.22 4.32
N ARG A 231 -9.23 -2.26 4.02
CA ARG A 231 -9.19 -3.55 4.73
C ARG A 231 -8.38 -4.58 3.95
N THR A 232 -7.50 -5.28 4.66
CA THR A 232 -6.55 -6.24 4.07
C THR A 232 -6.99 -7.69 4.19
N SER A 233 -8.20 -7.96 4.70
CA SER A 233 -8.74 -9.31 4.91
C SER A 233 -9.99 -9.54 4.06
N PRO A 234 -10.35 -10.82 3.78
CA PRO A 234 -11.58 -11.15 3.07
C PRO A 234 -12.82 -10.53 3.70
N ALA A 235 -13.60 -9.79 2.91
CA ALA A 235 -14.88 -9.27 3.34
C ALA A 235 -15.94 -10.39 3.49
N ARG A 236 -16.92 -10.21 4.37
CA ARG A 236 -18.06 -11.12 4.47
C ARG A 236 -18.96 -11.02 3.23
N VAL A 237 -19.16 -9.80 2.76
CA VAL A 237 -19.90 -9.50 1.54
C VAL A 237 -18.91 -9.21 0.41
N GLN A 238 -18.90 -10.09 -0.58
CA GLN A 238 -18.05 -9.96 -1.77
C GLN A 238 -18.81 -9.27 -2.90
N VAL A 239 -18.15 -8.31 -3.55
CA VAL A 239 -18.67 -7.69 -4.77
C VAL A 239 -18.46 -8.62 -5.96
N VAL A 240 -17.25 -9.16 -6.07
CA VAL A 240 -16.86 -10.07 -7.15
C VAL A 240 -17.50 -11.44 -6.95
N GLY A 241 -17.96 -12.06 -8.05
CA GLY A 241 -18.67 -13.33 -8.02
C GLY A 241 -20.13 -13.23 -7.54
N ASN A 242 -20.63 -12.02 -7.23
CA ASN A 242 -22.02 -11.78 -6.87
C ASN A 242 -22.65 -10.71 -7.79
N PRO A 243 -23.33 -11.11 -8.89
CA PRO A 243 -23.89 -10.17 -9.85
C PRO A 243 -24.90 -9.18 -9.27
N ALA A 244 -25.67 -9.60 -8.25
CA ALA A 244 -26.65 -8.74 -7.60
C ALA A 244 -25.96 -7.63 -6.77
N VAL A 245 -24.95 -8.00 -5.98
CA VAL A 245 -24.15 -7.04 -5.20
C VAL A 245 -23.37 -6.12 -6.14
N SER A 246 -22.68 -6.67 -7.14
CA SER A 246 -21.92 -5.90 -8.13
C SER A 246 -22.78 -4.87 -8.85
N SER A 247 -23.96 -5.27 -9.34
CA SER A 247 -24.90 -4.35 -10.00
C SER A 247 -25.37 -3.25 -9.06
N ALA A 248 -25.69 -3.59 -7.81
CA ALA A 248 -26.15 -2.65 -6.80
C ALA A 248 -25.06 -1.65 -6.39
N VAL A 249 -23.83 -2.11 -6.19
CA VAL A 249 -22.65 -1.25 -5.92
C VAL A 249 -22.37 -0.34 -7.10
N HIS A 250 -22.44 -0.84 -8.33
CA HIS A 250 -22.24 -0.02 -9.54
C HIS A 250 -23.29 1.10 -9.66
N LEU A 251 -24.56 0.80 -9.39
CA LEU A 251 -25.64 1.81 -9.36
C LEU A 251 -25.43 2.83 -8.23
N ALA A 252 -24.93 2.38 -7.07
CA ALA A 252 -24.63 3.25 -5.94
C ALA A 252 -23.38 4.12 -6.16
N ALA A 253 -22.38 3.63 -6.92
CA ALA A 253 -21.13 4.35 -7.19
C ALA A 253 -21.38 5.69 -7.88
N GLY A 254 -22.41 5.78 -8.73
CA GLY A 254 -22.84 7.05 -9.34
C GLY A 254 -23.33 8.11 -8.34
N GLN A 255 -23.57 7.74 -7.09
CA GLN A 255 -23.98 8.62 -5.99
C GLN A 255 -22.82 8.97 -5.05
N VAL A 256 -21.71 8.26 -5.15
CA VAL A 256 -20.48 8.44 -4.36
C VAL A 256 -19.45 9.16 -5.21
N VAL A 257 -19.73 10.42 -5.54
CA VAL A 257 -18.91 11.22 -6.45
C VAL A 257 -17.93 12.10 -5.68
N GLY A 258 -16.66 12.05 -6.09
CA GLY A 258 -15.58 12.85 -5.52
C GLY A 258 -14.72 12.07 -4.53
N ARG A 259 -13.71 12.73 -3.95
CA ARG A 259 -12.81 12.11 -2.96
C ARG A 259 -12.90 12.82 -1.63
N ARG A 260 -12.99 12.03 -0.55
CA ARG A 260 -12.80 12.52 0.81
C ARG A 260 -11.37 12.97 0.99
N ARG A 261 -11.17 14.04 1.73
CA ARG A 261 -9.85 14.46 2.22
C ARG A 261 -9.94 14.69 3.73
N PRO A 262 -8.91 14.30 4.49
CA PRO A 262 -8.81 14.69 5.89
C PRO A 262 -8.95 16.20 6.01
N LEU A 263 -9.67 16.64 7.04
CA LEU A 263 -9.79 18.04 7.34
C LEU A 263 -8.40 18.64 7.60
N ALA A 264 -8.04 19.61 6.78
CA ALA A 264 -6.82 20.39 6.89
C ALA A 264 -7.14 21.76 7.48
N ALA A 265 -6.24 22.26 8.33
CA ALA A 265 -6.21 23.65 8.74
C ALA A 265 -5.80 24.55 7.55
N PRO A 266 -6.00 25.88 7.64
CA PRO A 266 -5.86 26.79 6.50
C PRO A 266 -4.54 26.62 5.76
N GLY A 267 -4.57 26.78 4.44
CA GLY A 267 -3.40 26.61 3.56
C GLY A 267 -2.92 25.16 3.45
N GLY A 268 -3.80 24.18 3.71
CA GLY A 268 -3.52 22.75 3.52
C GLY A 268 -2.75 22.08 4.67
N LEU A 269 -2.75 22.68 5.87
CA LEU A 269 -2.04 22.14 7.03
C LEU A 269 -2.73 20.87 7.55
N VAL A 270 -2.12 19.71 7.34
CA VAL A 270 -2.62 18.44 7.89
C VAL A 270 -2.32 18.38 9.39
N LEU A 271 -3.38 18.25 10.20
CA LEU A 271 -3.27 18.13 11.65
C LEU A 271 -3.17 16.66 12.06
N ASP A 272 -2.05 16.29 12.69
CA ASP A 272 -1.86 14.98 13.30
C ASP A 272 -2.63 14.84 14.64
N ALA A 273 -2.64 13.63 15.20
CA ALA A 273 -3.35 13.35 16.45
C ALA A 273 -2.86 14.22 17.63
N ARG A 274 -1.61 14.67 17.60
CA ARG A 274 -1.00 15.47 18.68
C ARG A 274 -1.40 16.94 18.57
N ALA A 275 -1.36 17.50 17.37
CA ALA A 275 -1.86 18.83 17.08
C ALA A 275 -3.34 18.94 17.46
N ARG A 276 -4.15 17.93 17.09
CA ARG A 276 -5.55 17.83 17.48
C ARG A 276 -5.74 17.82 19.00
N ALA A 277 -4.92 17.06 19.73
CA ALA A 277 -4.95 17.05 21.19
C ALA A 277 -4.66 18.43 21.80
N TRP A 278 -3.61 19.12 21.33
CA TRP A 278 -3.32 20.47 21.84
C TRP A 278 -4.46 21.46 21.62
N ILE A 279 -5.19 21.35 20.50
CA ILE A 279 -6.33 22.22 20.20
C ILE A 279 -7.48 21.94 21.18
N ARG A 280 -7.74 20.66 21.47
CA ARG A 280 -8.79 20.26 22.41
C ARG A 280 -8.49 20.66 23.84
N ASP A 281 -7.24 20.49 24.27
CA ASP A 281 -6.84 20.68 25.66
C ASP A 281 -6.62 22.15 26.04
N ASP A 282 -6.58 23.05 25.06
CA ASP A 282 -6.34 24.48 25.27
C ASP A 282 -7.54 25.34 24.83
N PRO A 283 -8.39 25.78 25.77
CA PRO A 283 -9.53 26.65 25.45
C PRO A 283 -9.12 28.03 24.92
N THR A 284 -7.83 28.40 25.02
CA THR A 284 -7.28 29.64 24.48
C THR A 284 -6.68 29.49 23.07
N ALA A 285 -6.75 28.29 22.47
CA ALA A 285 -6.31 28.06 21.10
C ALA A 285 -7.00 29.07 20.14
N PRO A 286 -6.23 29.79 19.30
CA PRO A 286 -6.80 30.68 18.30
C PRO A 286 -7.69 29.92 17.33
N ALA A 287 -8.70 30.58 16.79
CA ALA A 287 -9.63 29.99 15.83
C ALA A 287 -8.90 29.65 14.52
N PRO A 288 -8.80 28.36 14.13
CA PRO A 288 -7.92 27.93 13.04
C PRO A 288 -8.15 28.67 11.73
N TRP A 289 -9.39 28.87 11.30
CA TRP A 289 -9.74 29.50 10.02
C TRP A 289 -10.10 30.98 10.14
N THR A 290 -10.57 31.44 11.30
CA THR A 290 -10.85 32.87 11.55
C THR A 290 -9.56 33.66 11.77
N THR A 291 -8.59 33.16 12.55
CA THR A 291 -7.28 33.81 12.79
C THR A 291 -6.10 32.89 12.40
N PRO A 292 -5.93 32.56 11.10
CA PRO A 292 -4.98 31.55 10.63
C PRO A 292 -3.52 31.83 10.98
N GLY A 293 -3.11 33.11 11.00
CA GLY A 293 -1.75 33.50 11.38
C GLY A 293 -1.44 33.25 12.86
N GLU A 294 -2.38 33.62 13.73
CA GLU A 294 -2.26 33.40 15.18
C GLU A 294 -2.28 31.92 15.52
N PHE A 295 -3.16 31.15 14.89
CA PHE A 295 -3.25 29.70 15.06
C PHE A 295 -1.94 29.01 14.67
N ARG A 296 -1.36 29.36 13.52
CA ARG A 296 -0.06 28.82 13.07
C ARG A 296 1.05 29.14 14.07
N ALA A 297 1.13 30.39 14.55
CA ALA A 297 2.13 30.79 15.55
C ALA A 297 1.93 30.09 16.92
N TRP A 298 0.68 29.87 17.31
CA TRP A 298 0.33 29.13 18.53
C TRP A 298 0.70 27.65 18.43
N LEU A 299 0.42 27.01 17.29
CA LEU A 299 0.74 25.60 17.05
C LEU A 299 2.25 25.40 16.96
N ALA A 300 2.95 26.34 16.31
CA ALA A 300 4.39 26.26 16.14
C ALA A 300 5.17 26.27 17.43
N ARG A 301 4.83 27.17 18.34
CA ARG A 301 5.46 27.21 19.66
C ARG A 301 5.31 25.88 20.41
N ARG A 302 4.16 25.21 20.30
CA ARG A 302 3.92 23.91 20.96
C ARG A 302 4.71 22.79 20.31
N TRP A 303 4.69 22.72 18.99
CA TRP A 303 5.40 21.69 18.25
C TRP A 303 6.90 21.72 18.53
N TRP A 304 7.53 22.90 18.45
CA TRP A 304 8.97 23.04 18.71
C TRP A 304 9.33 22.85 20.19
N SER A 305 8.50 23.34 21.12
CA SER A 305 8.67 23.08 22.56
C SER A 305 8.60 21.58 22.88
N ASP A 306 7.75 20.86 22.17
CA ASP A 306 7.63 19.42 22.33
C ASP A 306 8.81 18.66 21.70
N ALA A 307 9.22 19.02 20.49
CA ALA A 307 10.41 18.46 19.85
C ALA A 307 11.66 18.64 20.73
N ARG A 308 11.83 19.82 21.35
CA ARG A 308 12.92 20.11 22.29
C ARG A 308 12.96 19.16 23.50
N ARG A 309 11.81 18.63 23.91
CA ARG A 309 11.67 17.70 25.04
C ARG A 309 11.92 16.24 24.66
N ARG A 310 12.10 15.92 23.38
CA ARG A 310 12.45 14.55 22.96
C ARG A 310 13.83 14.16 23.51
N PRO A 311 14.02 12.96 24.09
CA PRO A 311 15.28 12.58 24.72
C PRO A 311 16.49 12.62 23.78
N ASP A 312 16.32 12.21 22.53
CA ASP A 312 17.37 12.21 21.51
C ASP A 312 17.83 13.63 21.15
N LEU A 313 16.87 14.55 20.96
CA LEU A 313 17.16 15.95 20.66
C LEU A 313 17.66 16.72 21.88
N ALA A 314 17.14 16.44 23.07
CA ALA A 314 17.64 17.02 24.33
C ALA A 314 19.08 16.57 24.62
N HIS A 315 19.44 15.34 24.24
CA HIS A 315 20.81 14.84 24.34
C HIS A 315 21.73 15.45 23.28
N ALA A 316 21.26 15.57 22.03
CA ALA A 316 22.01 16.19 20.94
C ALA A 316 22.18 17.71 21.12
N PHE A 317 21.21 18.37 21.75
CA PHE A 317 21.13 19.82 21.94
C PHE A 317 20.84 20.18 23.41
N PRO A 318 21.79 19.95 24.34
CA PRO A 318 21.60 20.17 25.76
C PRO A 318 21.27 21.64 26.08
N PRO A 319 20.55 21.94 27.18
CA PRO A 319 20.22 23.31 27.55
C PRO A 319 21.46 24.19 27.73
N GLY A 320 21.47 25.36 27.10
CA GLY A 320 22.58 26.32 27.14
C GLY A 320 22.76 27.04 25.80
N PRO A 321 23.53 28.13 25.74
CA PRO A 321 23.62 28.99 24.54
C PRO A 321 23.99 28.25 23.25
N ASP A 322 24.93 27.30 23.33
CA ASP A 322 25.40 26.56 22.15
C ASP A 322 24.43 25.45 21.72
N GLY A 323 23.80 24.77 22.68
CA GLY A 323 22.75 23.80 22.40
C GLY A 323 21.48 24.49 21.89
N ASP A 324 21.15 25.69 22.37
CA ASP A 324 20.05 26.52 21.86
C ASP A 324 20.28 26.92 20.41
N ARG A 325 21.47 27.45 20.07
CA ARG A 325 21.84 27.78 18.68
C ARG A 325 21.92 26.53 17.79
N GLY A 326 22.37 25.41 18.34
CA GLY A 326 22.41 24.12 17.66
C GLY A 326 21.01 23.63 17.31
N PHE A 327 20.08 23.69 18.28
CA PHE A 327 18.69 23.34 18.10
C PHE A 327 18.01 24.27 17.09
N ASP A 328 18.21 25.59 17.19
CA ASP A 328 17.61 26.56 16.27
C ASP A 328 18.05 26.30 14.81
N ARG A 329 19.34 26.03 14.56
CA ARG A 329 19.84 25.62 13.23
C ARG A 329 19.31 24.27 12.77
N TRP A 330 19.17 23.32 13.69
CA TRP A 330 18.57 22.03 13.39
C TRP A 330 17.10 22.18 12.98
N CYS A 331 16.34 23.04 13.67
CA CYS A 331 14.96 23.36 13.32
C CYS A 331 14.85 23.99 11.93
N GLU A 332 15.69 24.99 11.62
CA GLU A 332 15.75 25.62 10.29
C GLU A 332 16.02 24.58 9.19
N ARG A 333 16.98 23.67 9.44
CA ARG A 333 17.32 22.62 8.49
C ARG A 333 16.24 21.54 8.36
N ALA A 334 15.62 21.14 9.46
CA ALA A 334 14.52 20.17 9.46
C ALA A 334 13.32 20.67 8.64
N VAL A 335 13.07 21.98 8.61
CA VAL A 335 12.04 22.60 7.74
C VAL A 335 12.46 22.62 6.27
N LEU A 336 13.73 22.91 5.97
CA LEU A 336 14.24 22.92 4.59
C LEU A 336 14.33 21.52 3.97
N ASP A 337 14.54 20.49 4.80
CA ASP A 337 14.75 19.11 4.37
C ASP A 337 13.47 18.24 4.41
N ASP A 338 12.28 18.83 4.61
CA ASP A 338 10.97 18.15 4.78
C ASP A 338 10.92 17.13 5.96
N GLY A 339 11.84 17.24 6.93
CA GLY A 339 11.93 16.37 8.11
C GLY A 339 10.91 16.68 9.22
N ALA A 340 10.14 17.77 9.06
CA ALA A 340 9.04 18.20 9.89
C ALA A 340 7.89 18.70 8.99
N PRO A 341 6.61 18.65 9.41
CA PRO A 341 5.52 19.19 8.60
C PRO A 341 5.80 20.67 8.23
N LEU A 342 5.91 20.91 6.93
CA LEU A 342 6.45 22.10 6.21
C LEU A 342 5.95 23.49 6.63
N LEU A 343 5.04 23.62 7.59
CA LEU A 343 4.28 24.86 7.83
C LEU A 343 4.25 25.33 9.29
N VAL A 344 5.16 24.78 10.09
CA VAL A 344 5.42 25.21 11.46
C VAL A 344 6.71 26.04 11.49
N SER A 345 6.70 27.22 10.84
CA SER A 345 7.91 28.06 10.74
C SER A 345 8.48 28.37 12.14
N PRO A 346 9.80 28.20 12.39
CA PRO A 346 10.44 28.50 13.66
C PRO A 346 10.49 30.01 13.98
N THR A 347 9.86 30.87 13.18
CA THR A 347 9.80 32.32 13.38
C THR A 347 8.89 32.74 14.56
N CYS A 348 9.26 32.33 15.76
CA CYS A 348 9.08 33.10 16.98
C CYS A 348 10.47 33.49 17.52
N ARG A 349 11.34 34.08 16.69
CA ARG A 349 12.62 34.70 17.11
C ARG A 349 13.27 35.54 15.99
N ILE A 350 12.54 36.51 15.42
CA ILE A 350 13.18 37.57 14.61
C ILE A 350 12.59 38.91 15.05
N ALA A 351 13.09 39.46 16.17
CA ALA A 351 12.91 40.88 16.51
C ALA A 351 13.86 41.39 17.60
N GLU A 352 14.36 40.58 18.53
CA GLU A 352 14.91 41.15 19.78
C GLU A 352 16.40 40.94 20.10
N VAL A 353 17.20 40.29 19.25
CA VAL A 353 18.66 40.19 19.51
C VAL A 353 19.47 40.45 18.23
N SER A 354 19.24 41.62 17.62
CA SER A 354 20.26 42.29 16.81
C SER A 354 20.84 43.44 17.64
N ALA A 355 21.60 43.08 18.66
CA ALA A 355 22.52 43.98 19.33
C ALA A 355 23.65 43.12 19.88
N ASN A 356 24.88 43.40 19.42
CA ASN A 356 26.15 42.80 19.84
C ASN A 356 26.59 41.56 19.03
N LEU A 357 26.74 41.75 17.72
CA LEU A 357 27.90 41.20 17.03
C LEU A 357 29.06 42.17 17.25
N ASP A 358 30.06 41.72 18.01
CA ASP A 358 31.49 42.02 17.81
C ASP A 358 32.26 41.65 19.09
N THR A 359 32.99 40.53 19.08
CA THR A 359 34.43 40.45 19.42
C THR A 359 34.97 39.01 19.45
N ALA A 360 36.08 38.83 18.71
CA ALA A 360 37.24 37.91 18.87
C ALA A 360 36.99 36.39 19.03
N ALA A 361 37.39 35.51 18.10
CA ALA A 361 38.73 35.16 17.57
C ALA A 361 39.69 34.46 18.57
N ALA A 362 40.13 33.26 18.16
CA ALA A 362 41.20 32.40 18.70
C ALA A 362 40.91 31.76 20.09
N THR A 363 41.12 30.47 20.34
CA THR A 363 42.29 29.61 20.06
C THR A 363 41.91 28.13 20.13
N GLU A 364 42.38 27.33 19.17
CA GLU A 364 42.45 25.86 19.29
C GLU A 364 43.69 25.47 20.10
N THR A 365 43.52 24.58 21.08
CA THR A 365 44.53 23.59 21.47
C THR A 365 43.85 22.31 21.98
N PRO A 366 44.45 21.12 21.75
CA PRO A 366 43.81 19.83 22.00
C PRO A 366 44.15 19.29 23.39
N HIS A 367 43.13 18.84 24.13
CA HIS A 367 43.33 18.10 25.37
C HIS A 367 43.11 16.59 25.19
N SER A 368 44.24 15.88 25.27
CA SER A 368 44.40 14.46 25.55
C SER A 368 43.63 14.03 26.79
N ILE A 369 42.90 12.91 26.71
CA ILE A 369 42.46 12.11 27.86
C ILE A 369 42.93 10.66 27.65
N ALA A 370 43.64 10.16 28.67
CA ALA A 370 44.21 8.83 28.79
C ALA A 370 43.13 7.75 29.05
N PRO A 371 43.45 6.45 28.87
CA PRO A 371 42.50 5.40 28.55
C PRO A 371 41.83 4.79 29.80
N SER A 372 40.59 4.32 29.64
CA SER A 372 39.89 3.53 30.66
C SER A 372 39.52 2.15 30.11
N ALA A 373 40.05 1.15 30.81
CA ALA A 373 39.67 -0.27 30.92
C ALA A 373 39.68 -1.15 29.65
N ALA A 374 40.46 -2.23 29.75
CA ALA A 374 40.76 -3.22 28.73
C ALA A 374 39.52 -3.99 28.23
N PRO A 375 39.41 -4.26 26.92
CA PRO A 375 38.61 -5.36 26.42
C PRO A 375 39.33 -6.68 26.73
N SER A 376 38.57 -7.66 27.21
CA SER A 376 38.93 -9.08 27.21
C SER A 376 39.49 -9.47 25.84
N GLU A 377 40.54 -10.30 25.84
CA GLU A 377 41.29 -10.77 24.68
C GLU A 377 40.40 -10.97 23.44
N VAL A 378 40.45 -9.99 22.53
CA VAL A 378 40.00 -10.15 21.15
C VAL A 378 41.01 -11.09 20.53
N THR A 379 40.66 -12.36 20.44
CA THR A 379 41.36 -13.28 19.55
C THR A 379 41.23 -12.68 18.16
N THR A 380 42.35 -12.24 17.60
CA THR A 380 42.44 -11.80 16.21
C THR A 380 42.06 -13.00 15.34
N VAL A 381 40.79 -13.08 14.96
CA VAL A 381 40.35 -13.96 13.89
C VAL A 381 41.07 -13.44 12.66
N THR A 382 42.09 -14.17 12.25
CA THR A 382 42.81 -13.93 11.01
C THR A 382 41.77 -14.09 9.90
N VAL A 383 41.29 -12.96 9.37
CA VAL A 383 40.32 -12.95 8.28
C VAL A 383 40.96 -13.70 7.11
N SER A 384 40.39 -14.86 6.79
CA SER A 384 40.95 -15.75 5.79
C SER A 384 40.64 -15.21 4.38
N HIS A 385 41.50 -15.53 3.41
CA HIS A 385 41.30 -15.12 2.02
C HIS A 385 40.16 -15.94 1.40
N GLY A 386 38.95 -15.39 1.34
CA GLY A 386 37.76 -16.03 0.74
C GLY A 386 36.57 -15.07 0.66
N VAL A 387 35.36 -15.63 0.53
CA VAL A 387 34.11 -14.87 0.35
C VAL A 387 33.03 -15.36 1.33
N ASP A 388 32.42 -14.45 2.08
CA ASP A 388 31.18 -14.72 2.79
C ASP A 388 29.99 -14.34 1.91
N VAL A 389 29.12 -15.30 1.59
CA VAL A 389 27.83 -15.01 0.95
C VAL A 389 26.80 -14.92 2.07
N VAL A 390 26.19 -13.75 2.23
CA VAL A 390 25.19 -13.45 3.24
C VAL A 390 23.82 -13.43 2.57
N GLY A 391 22.89 -14.27 3.00
CA GLY A 391 21.57 -14.34 2.37
C GLY A 391 20.59 -15.27 3.07
N TYR A 392 19.39 -15.38 2.51
CA TYR A 392 18.26 -16.13 3.09
C TYR A 392 18.34 -17.65 2.84
N PHE A 393 19.46 -18.30 3.16
CA PHE A 393 19.72 -19.72 2.84
C PHE A 393 18.66 -20.72 3.34
N THR A 394 17.97 -20.38 4.44
CA THR A 394 16.99 -21.21 5.13
C THR A 394 15.53 -20.87 4.78
N ARG A 395 15.29 -20.01 3.78
CA ARG A 395 13.95 -19.45 3.48
C ARG A 395 13.53 -19.67 2.02
N GLN A 396 12.27 -20.02 1.78
CA GLN A 396 11.75 -20.26 0.43
C GLN A 396 11.43 -18.93 -0.31
N LEU A 397 12.42 -18.31 -0.95
CA LEU A 397 12.27 -17.14 -1.82
C LEU A 397 13.38 -17.04 -2.87
N GLY A 398 13.16 -16.30 -3.96
CA GLY A 398 14.13 -16.19 -5.07
C GLY A 398 15.52 -15.68 -4.67
N LEU A 399 15.63 -14.79 -3.66
CA LEU A 399 16.92 -14.33 -3.15
C LEU A 399 17.76 -15.44 -2.51
N ARG A 400 17.12 -16.48 -1.95
CA ARG A 400 17.82 -17.68 -1.51
C ARG A 400 18.52 -18.33 -2.68
N ASP A 401 17.80 -18.54 -3.78
CA ASP A 401 18.32 -19.29 -4.92
C ASP A 401 19.52 -18.56 -5.55
N VAL A 402 19.49 -17.22 -5.57
CA VAL A 402 20.63 -16.37 -5.93
C VAL A 402 21.81 -16.56 -4.99
N ALA A 403 21.60 -16.47 -3.66
CA ALA A 403 22.66 -16.61 -2.67
C ALA A 403 23.31 -18.01 -2.73
N VAL A 404 22.49 -19.05 -2.86
CA VAL A 404 22.95 -20.44 -3.06
C VAL A 404 23.75 -20.55 -4.34
N GLN A 405 23.26 -20.00 -5.45
CA GLN A 405 23.94 -20.08 -6.74
C GLN A 405 25.31 -19.36 -6.73
N ILE A 406 25.40 -18.18 -6.13
CA ILE A 406 26.68 -17.46 -5.96
C ILE A 406 27.66 -18.31 -5.15
N ALA A 407 27.20 -18.87 -4.01
CA ALA A 407 28.05 -19.69 -3.15
C ALA A 407 28.52 -20.97 -3.85
N GLU A 408 27.61 -21.70 -4.52
CA GLU A 408 27.93 -22.90 -5.30
C GLU A 408 28.91 -22.60 -6.44
N SER A 409 28.72 -21.48 -7.16
CA SER A 409 29.61 -21.07 -8.24
C SER A 409 31.02 -20.77 -7.75
N LEU A 410 31.15 -20.00 -6.66
CA LEU A 410 32.46 -19.70 -6.04
C LEU A 410 33.17 -20.97 -5.55
N LEU A 411 32.43 -21.89 -4.91
CA LEU A 411 32.96 -23.19 -4.48
C LEU A 411 33.40 -24.03 -5.68
N ALA A 412 32.63 -24.06 -6.77
CA ALA A 412 32.98 -24.78 -8.00
C ALA A 412 34.25 -24.23 -8.68
N ALA A 413 34.54 -22.95 -8.50
CA ALA A 413 35.79 -22.31 -8.92
C ALA A 413 36.96 -22.49 -7.95
N GLY A 414 36.75 -23.17 -6.80
CA GLY A 414 37.79 -23.38 -5.79
C GLY A 414 38.04 -22.19 -4.87
N VAL A 415 37.12 -21.21 -4.83
CA VAL A 415 37.22 -20.06 -3.93
C VAL A 415 36.71 -20.46 -2.54
N PRO A 416 37.50 -20.28 -1.46
CA PRO A 416 37.02 -20.49 -0.10
C PRO A 416 35.79 -19.63 0.17
N THR A 417 34.65 -20.28 0.46
CA THR A 417 33.35 -19.61 0.56
C THR A 417 32.60 -20.08 1.79
N ALA A 418 32.02 -19.14 2.54
CA ALA A 418 31.15 -19.42 3.67
C ALA A 418 29.73 -18.88 3.41
N ALA A 419 28.72 -19.68 3.75
CA ALA A 419 27.32 -19.28 3.68
C ALA A 419 26.84 -18.79 5.05
N VAL A 420 26.50 -17.50 5.14
CA VAL A 420 26.04 -16.84 6.38
C VAL A 420 24.53 -16.60 6.28
N PRO A 421 23.69 -17.27 7.10
CA PRO A 421 22.24 -17.16 6.99
C PRO A 421 21.70 -15.84 7.56
N VAL A 422 20.70 -15.28 6.87
CA VAL A 422 19.85 -14.20 7.36
C VAL A 422 18.49 -14.79 7.74
N GLU A 423 18.10 -14.61 9.00
CA GLU A 423 16.91 -15.27 9.55
C GLU A 423 15.64 -14.41 9.52
N ARG A 424 15.76 -13.10 9.30
CA ARG A 424 14.64 -12.15 9.38
C ARG A 424 13.79 -12.18 8.12
N SER A 425 12.91 -13.17 8.02
CA SER A 425 11.91 -13.32 6.94
C SER A 425 10.71 -14.14 7.40
N ASP A 426 9.52 -13.73 6.98
CA ASP A 426 8.27 -14.49 7.17
C ASP A 426 8.12 -15.65 6.16
N SER A 427 9.06 -15.80 5.22
CA SER A 427 9.00 -16.87 4.22
C SER A 427 9.17 -18.25 4.86
N PRO A 428 8.52 -19.31 4.33
CA PRO A 428 8.62 -20.66 4.86
C PRO A 428 10.07 -21.15 5.00
N LEU A 429 10.31 -21.97 6.03
CA LEU A 429 11.61 -22.60 6.27
C LEU A 429 11.87 -23.73 5.28
N VAL A 430 13.11 -23.80 4.79
CA VAL A 430 13.61 -24.88 3.93
C VAL A 430 15.02 -25.28 4.35
N THR A 431 15.39 -26.53 4.08
CA THR A 431 16.75 -27.01 4.30
C THR A 431 17.71 -26.39 3.27
N CYS A 432 18.89 -26.00 3.74
CA CYS A 432 20.01 -25.61 2.88
C CYS A 432 20.95 -26.80 2.70
N GLY A 433 21.38 -27.07 1.46
CA GLY A 433 22.37 -28.11 1.16
C GLY A 433 23.82 -27.69 1.42
N LEU A 434 24.07 -26.40 1.66
CA LEU A 434 25.40 -25.86 1.96
C LEU A 434 25.64 -25.82 3.48
N PRO A 435 26.88 -26.04 3.94
CA PRO A 435 27.24 -25.84 5.34
C PRO A 435 27.11 -24.35 5.71
N LEU A 436 26.28 -24.05 6.71
CA LEU A 436 26.05 -22.70 7.19
C LEU A 436 26.98 -22.36 8.35
N VAL A 437 27.46 -21.12 8.39
CA VAL A 437 28.26 -20.58 9.51
C VAL A 437 27.52 -19.44 10.21
N ALA A 438 27.64 -19.36 11.53
CA ALA A 438 26.91 -18.38 12.33
C ALA A 438 27.49 -16.94 12.23
N ALA A 439 28.73 -16.79 11.76
CA ALA A 439 29.40 -15.50 11.67
C ALA A 439 30.30 -15.45 10.42
N PRO A 440 30.48 -14.26 9.81
CA PRO A 440 31.40 -14.07 8.69
C PRO A 440 32.84 -14.38 9.09
N SER A 441 33.62 -14.91 8.15
CA SER A 441 35.01 -15.39 8.39
C SER A 441 36.01 -14.95 7.32
N HIS A 442 35.54 -14.20 6.32
CA HIS A 442 36.32 -13.78 5.16
C HIS A 442 36.29 -12.26 4.93
N SER A 443 37.19 -11.79 4.06
CA SER A 443 37.43 -10.36 3.82
C SER A 443 36.51 -9.74 2.77
N ASP A 444 35.93 -10.54 1.87
CA ASP A 444 34.90 -10.08 0.94
C ASP A 444 33.53 -10.64 1.36
N ARG A 445 32.50 -9.81 1.27
CA ARG A 445 31.13 -10.17 1.68
C ARG A 445 30.14 -9.77 0.59
N ILE A 446 29.46 -10.76 0.02
CA ILE A 446 28.37 -10.53 -0.95
C ILE A 446 27.06 -10.64 -0.18
N LEU A 447 26.36 -9.52 -0.06
CA LEU A 447 25.11 -9.38 0.67
C LEU A 447 23.93 -9.51 -0.29
N VAL A 448 23.34 -10.70 -0.35
CA VAL A 448 22.15 -11.02 -1.16
C VAL A 448 20.89 -10.78 -0.32
N VAL A 449 20.68 -9.51 0.02
CA VAL A 449 19.52 -9.01 0.76
C VAL A 449 19.00 -7.74 0.08
N THR A 450 17.70 -7.48 0.18
CA THR A 450 17.13 -6.24 -0.37
C THR A 450 17.65 -5.02 0.40
N ALA A 451 17.75 -3.88 -0.29
CA ALA A 451 18.36 -2.68 0.28
C ALA A 451 17.65 -2.18 1.55
N ASP A 452 16.33 -2.31 1.62
CA ASP A 452 15.51 -1.91 2.78
C ASP A 452 15.80 -2.76 4.03
N GLN A 453 16.34 -3.96 3.86
CA GLN A 453 16.68 -4.88 4.95
C GLN A 453 18.08 -4.67 5.52
N LEU A 454 18.94 -3.87 4.88
CA LEU A 454 20.31 -3.65 5.36
C LEU A 454 20.37 -2.99 6.74
N GLY A 455 19.44 -2.09 7.05
CA GLY A 455 19.34 -1.47 8.37
C GLY A 455 19.04 -2.50 9.46
N ALA A 456 18.09 -3.38 9.21
CA ALA A 456 17.75 -4.49 10.10
C ALA A 456 18.91 -5.48 10.24
N LEU A 457 19.52 -5.89 9.13
CA LEU A 457 20.68 -6.79 9.13
C LEU A 457 21.85 -6.22 9.93
N ARG A 458 22.08 -4.91 9.88
CA ARG A 458 23.13 -4.24 10.66
C ARG A 458 22.87 -4.29 12.16
N ALA A 459 21.61 -4.16 12.57
CA ALA A 459 21.22 -4.28 13.97
C ALA A 459 21.34 -5.74 14.46
N ASP A 460 20.89 -6.70 13.64
CA ASP A 460 20.80 -8.11 14.01
C ASP A 460 22.16 -8.82 13.94
N ALA A 461 23.04 -8.42 13.01
CA ALA A 461 24.33 -9.05 12.76
C ALA A 461 25.44 -8.00 12.46
N PRO A 462 25.85 -7.18 13.46
CA PRO A 462 26.80 -6.09 13.26
C PRO A 462 28.17 -6.55 12.73
N ALA A 463 28.58 -7.78 13.02
CA ALA A 463 29.83 -8.37 12.53
C ALA A 463 29.92 -8.39 10.99
N ILE A 464 28.78 -8.45 10.26
CA ILE A 464 28.72 -8.40 8.79
C ILE A 464 29.16 -7.03 8.24
N PHE A 465 29.11 -5.98 9.05
CA PHE A 465 29.44 -4.61 8.64
C PHE A 465 30.80 -4.12 9.15
N ASP A 466 31.67 -5.03 9.60
CA ASP A 466 33.07 -4.75 9.92
C ASP A 466 33.72 -3.87 8.83
N PRO A 467 34.24 -2.67 9.19
CA PRO A 467 34.92 -1.78 8.24
C PRO A 467 36.16 -2.37 7.57
N ALA A 468 36.76 -3.42 8.13
CA ALA A 468 37.91 -4.10 7.55
C ALA A 468 37.54 -5.06 6.39
N ALA A 469 36.26 -5.41 6.25
CA ALA A 469 35.76 -6.26 5.19
C ALA A 469 35.14 -5.44 4.05
N ARG A 470 35.36 -5.86 2.81
CA ARG A 470 34.68 -5.31 1.64
C ARG A 470 33.26 -5.85 1.58
N ARG A 471 32.27 -4.96 1.56
CA ARG A 471 30.84 -5.26 1.57
C ARG A 471 30.23 -4.91 0.23
N ILE A 472 29.68 -5.91 -0.43
CA ILE A 472 29.12 -5.80 -1.78
C ILE A 472 27.63 -6.11 -1.67
N GLY A 473 26.77 -5.13 -1.91
CA GLY A 473 25.33 -5.38 -2.00
C GLY A 473 24.99 -6.02 -3.33
N TYR A 474 24.33 -7.17 -3.35
CA TYR A 474 23.80 -7.77 -4.58
C TYR A 474 22.30 -7.47 -4.68
N TRP A 475 21.95 -6.44 -5.45
CA TRP A 475 20.63 -5.83 -5.42
C TRP A 475 19.80 -6.12 -6.68
N PHE A 476 18.50 -6.18 -6.44
CA PHE A 476 17.46 -6.26 -7.44
C PHE A 476 16.61 -5.01 -7.33
N TRP A 477 16.14 -4.50 -8.47
CA TRP A 477 15.29 -3.32 -8.53
C TRP A 477 14.44 -3.36 -9.80
N GLU A 478 13.31 -2.67 -9.83
CA GLU A 478 12.36 -2.83 -10.95
C GLU A 478 11.97 -1.51 -11.62
N VAL A 479 12.54 -0.37 -11.25
CA VAL A 479 12.24 0.90 -11.95
C VAL A 479 13.50 1.71 -12.15
N GLN A 480 13.51 2.61 -13.13
CA GLN A 480 14.72 3.38 -13.50
C GLN A 480 15.19 4.39 -12.44
N ARG A 481 14.41 4.58 -11.37
CA ARG A 481 14.66 5.55 -10.30
C ARG A 481 14.70 4.84 -8.96
N ILE A 482 15.61 5.22 -8.08
CA ILE A 482 15.66 4.67 -6.72
C ILE A 482 15.17 5.70 -5.70
N PRO A 483 14.53 5.26 -4.60
CA PRO A 483 14.15 6.16 -3.52
C PRO A 483 15.36 6.63 -2.72
N ARG A 484 15.24 7.78 -2.05
CA ARG A 484 16.33 8.39 -1.26
C ARG A 484 16.91 7.45 -0.20
N TRP A 485 16.04 6.72 0.50
CA TRP A 485 16.49 5.79 1.54
C TRP A 485 17.45 4.72 0.99
N MET A 486 17.30 4.33 -0.28
CA MET A 486 18.16 3.35 -0.93
C MET A 486 19.56 3.94 -1.20
N ARG A 487 19.63 5.22 -1.56
CA ARG A 487 20.91 5.97 -1.66
C ARG A 487 21.59 6.07 -0.30
N ASP A 488 20.83 6.35 0.75
CA ASP A 488 21.36 6.52 2.10
C ASP A 488 21.95 5.20 2.64
N VAL A 489 21.26 4.07 2.47
CA VAL A 489 21.78 2.76 2.92
C VAL A 489 22.97 2.26 2.10
N ALA A 490 23.07 2.66 0.82
CA ALA A 490 24.21 2.30 -0.03
C ALA A 490 25.54 2.86 0.48
N THR A 491 25.53 3.98 1.21
CA THR A 491 26.74 4.57 1.82
C THR A 491 27.45 3.63 2.81
N GLY A 492 26.74 2.61 3.30
CA GLY A 492 27.29 1.58 4.17
C GLY A 492 27.95 0.41 3.44
N LEU A 493 28.05 0.46 2.11
CA LEU A 493 28.62 -0.57 1.23
C LEU A 493 29.84 -0.02 0.49
N ASP A 494 30.71 -0.93 0.04
CA ASP A 494 31.90 -0.60 -0.74
C ASP A 494 31.60 -0.67 -2.26
N GLU A 495 30.71 -1.59 -2.67
CA GLU A 495 30.19 -1.68 -4.04
C GLU A 495 28.76 -2.23 -4.04
N VAL A 496 28.07 -2.06 -5.17
CA VAL A 496 26.76 -2.68 -5.45
C VAL A 496 26.83 -3.44 -6.76
N TRP A 497 26.39 -4.69 -6.76
CA TRP A 497 26.28 -5.55 -7.93
C TRP A 497 24.81 -5.74 -8.29
N ALA A 498 24.54 -5.82 -9.58
CA ALA A 498 23.21 -5.97 -10.15
C ALA A 498 23.20 -7.09 -11.18
N VAL A 499 22.14 -7.90 -11.18
CA VAL A 499 22.04 -9.08 -12.06
C VAL A 499 21.77 -8.75 -13.51
N SER A 500 21.14 -7.61 -13.78
CA SER A 500 20.76 -7.19 -15.13
C SER A 500 21.27 -5.80 -15.45
N THR A 501 21.44 -5.53 -16.74
CA THR A 501 21.81 -4.21 -17.26
C THR A 501 20.83 -3.13 -16.80
N PHE A 502 19.52 -3.42 -16.88
CA PHE A 502 18.46 -2.52 -16.42
C PHE A 502 18.63 -2.09 -14.96
N VAL A 503 18.91 -3.05 -14.06
CA VAL A 503 19.12 -2.75 -12.64
C VAL A 503 20.43 -2.02 -12.42
N ALA A 504 21.50 -2.43 -13.10
CA ALA A 504 22.80 -1.78 -13.00
C ALA A 504 22.70 -0.31 -13.42
N ASP A 505 22.02 -0.01 -14.52
CA ASP A 505 21.86 1.35 -15.04
C ASP A 505 21.02 2.21 -14.09
N ALA A 506 19.90 1.67 -13.56
CA ALA A 506 19.06 2.37 -12.60
C ALA A 506 19.82 2.73 -11.31
N LEU A 507 20.65 1.81 -10.81
CA LEU A 507 21.46 2.04 -9.61
C LEU A 507 22.62 2.99 -9.90
N ALA A 508 23.35 2.79 -10.99
CA ALA A 508 24.51 3.61 -11.36
C ALA A 508 24.15 5.07 -11.63
N ALA A 509 22.92 5.34 -12.08
CA ALA A 509 22.43 6.69 -12.32
C ALA A 509 22.31 7.53 -11.03
N GLU A 510 22.17 6.89 -9.87
CA GLU A 510 21.79 7.58 -8.62
C GLU A 510 22.66 7.24 -7.40
N LEU A 511 23.45 6.17 -7.45
CA LEU A 511 24.38 5.79 -6.40
C LEU A 511 25.77 6.41 -6.61
N THR A 512 26.40 6.80 -5.51
CA THR A 512 27.79 7.27 -5.50
C THR A 512 28.80 6.15 -5.30
N VAL A 513 28.37 5.01 -4.74
CA VAL A 513 29.19 3.80 -4.63
C VAL A 513 29.29 3.12 -5.99
N PRO A 514 30.41 2.44 -6.33
CA PRO A 514 30.57 1.75 -7.59
C PRO A 514 29.46 0.71 -7.81
N VAL A 515 28.82 0.78 -8.98
CA VAL A 515 27.81 -0.19 -9.43
C VAL A 515 28.39 -1.06 -10.54
N ARG A 516 28.19 -2.37 -10.46
CA ARG A 516 28.61 -3.33 -11.50
C ARG A 516 27.45 -4.19 -11.95
N HIS A 517 27.33 -4.36 -13.28
CA HIS A 517 26.53 -5.43 -13.84
C HIS A 517 27.29 -6.75 -13.68
N VAL A 518 26.74 -7.67 -12.89
CA VAL A 518 27.30 -8.99 -12.60
C VAL A 518 26.19 -10.02 -12.85
N PRO A 519 26.03 -10.48 -14.11
CA PRO A 519 24.96 -11.42 -14.44
C PRO A 519 25.22 -12.79 -13.82
N LEU A 520 24.14 -13.48 -13.48
CA LEU A 520 24.15 -14.90 -13.11
C LEU A 520 23.44 -15.70 -14.21
N PRO A 521 23.92 -16.92 -14.53
CA PRO A 521 23.20 -17.78 -15.44
C PRO A 521 21.84 -18.15 -14.84
N ILE A 522 20.81 -18.31 -15.67
CA ILE A 522 19.53 -18.84 -15.20
C ILE A 522 19.75 -20.30 -14.84
N ARG A 523 19.57 -20.65 -13.56
CA ARG A 523 19.81 -22.01 -13.08
C ARG A 523 18.95 -23.01 -13.87
N ARG A 524 19.60 -24.06 -14.38
CA ARG A 524 18.90 -25.15 -15.04
C ARG A 524 17.90 -25.78 -14.09
N VAL A 525 16.65 -25.86 -14.54
CA VAL A 525 15.57 -26.53 -13.84
C VAL A 525 15.05 -27.72 -14.64
N THR A 526 14.54 -28.72 -13.94
CA THR A 526 13.84 -29.87 -14.52
C THR A 526 12.51 -30.04 -13.83
N ALA A 527 11.44 -30.25 -14.59
CA ALA A 527 10.14 -30.61 -14.03
C ALA A 527 10.02 -32.13 -13.87
N PRO A 528 9.21 -32.61 -12.91
CA PRO A 528 8.77 -34.00 -12.88
C PRO A 528 8.13 -34.41 -14.22
N ALA A 529 8.44 -35.62 -14.69
CA ALA A 529 7.81 -36.18 -15.89
C ALA A 529 6.39 -36.66 -15.55
N LEU A 530 5.45 -35.73 -15.49
CA LEU A 530 4.03 -35.98 -15.22
C LEU A 530 3.22 -35.81 -16.50
N ASP A 531 2.17 -36.62 -16.65
CA ASP A 531 1.12 -36.26 -17.61
C ASP A 531 0.42 -35.00 -17.08
N ARG A 532 -0.07 -34.17 -18.00
CA ARG A 532 -0.84 -32.99 -17.63
C ARG A 532 -2.09 -33.34 -16.82
N SER A 533 -2.66 -34.53 -17.02
CA SER A 533 -3.75 -35.06 -16.20
C SER A 533 -3.38 -35.27 -14.73
N ASP A 534 -2.09 -35.39 -14.43
CA ASP A 534 -1.57 -35.65 -13.08
C ASP A 534 -1.15 -34.35 -12.36
N VAL A 535 -1.16 -33.21 -13.05
CA VAL A 535 -0.91 -31.89 -12.46
C VAL A 535 -2.24 -31.29 -12.00
N PRO A 536 -2.53 -31.16 -10.69
CA PRO A 536 -3.88 -30.87 -10.19
C PRO A 536 -4.53 -29.61 -10.77
N LEU A 537 -3.76 -28.55 -10.99
CA LEU A 537 -4.26 -27.28 -11.54
C LEU A 537 -4.47 -27.31 -13.06
N LEU A 538 -3.86 -28.27 -13.77
CA LEU A 538 -3.99 -28.42 -15.22
C LEU A 538 -4.92 -29.56 -15.62
N ALA A 539 -5.14 -30.54 -14.74
CA ALA A 539 -5.98 -31.70 -14.97
C ALA A 539 -7.39 -31.36 -15.49
N PRO A 540 -8.09 -30.32 -14.97
CA PRO A 540 -9.39 -29.90 -15.52
C PRO A 540 -9.34 -29.42 -16.98
N PHE A 541 -8.14 -29.09 -17.47
CA PHE A 541 -7.91 -28.48 -18.78
C PHE A 541 -6.94 -29.30 -19.64
N ALA A 542 -6.76 -30.60 -19.36
CA ALA A 542 -5.78 -31.44 -20.05
C ALA A 542 -5.95 -31.47 -21.58
N GLY A 543 -7.17 -31.30 -22.09
CA GLY A 543 -7.48 -31.24 -23.53
C GLY A 543 -7.57 -29.83 -24.14
N ARG A 544 -7.22 -28.77 -23.40
CA ARG A 544 -7.36 -27.36 -23.81
C ARG A 544 -5.99 -26.70 -23.92
N PHE A 545 -5.87 -25.63 -24.70
CA PHE A 545 -4.65 -24.81 -24.69
C PHE A 545 -4.64 -23.94 -23.43
N VAL A 546 -3.61 -24.04 -22.58
CA VAL A 546 -3.49 -23.26 -21.32
C VAL A 546 -2.38 -22.21 -21.44
N PHE A 547 -2.80 -20.95 -21.32
CA PHE A 547 -1.93 -19.83 -20.99
C PHE A 547 -1.78 -19.73 -19.48
N LEU A 548 -0.54 -19.62 -19.00
CA LEU A 548 -0.23 -19.53 -17.58
C LEU A 548 0.33 -18.15 -17.23
N VAL A 549 -0.27 -17.50 -16.23
CA VAL A 549 0.29 -16.32 -15.56
C VAL A 549 0.68 -16.73 -14.15
N VAL A 550 1.91 -16.42 -13.73
CA VAL A 550 2.39 -16.69 -12.36
C VAL A 550 2.89 -15.40 -11.71
N PHE A 551 2.42 -15.10 -10.50
CA PHE A 551 2.97 -13.97 -9.74
C PHE A 551 2.77 -14.12 -8.23
N ASP A 552 3.36 -13.20 -7.48
CA ASP A 552 3.18 -13.05 -6.03
C ASP A 552 2.60 -11.66 -5.77
N HIS A 553 1.54 -11.56 -4.96
CA HIS A 553 0.96 -10.27 -4.60
C HIS A 553 1.94 -9.34 -3.84
N PHE A 554 2.98 -9.87 -3.19
CA PHE A 554 4.06 -9.07 -2.60
C PHE A 554 5.01 -8.45 -3.62
N SER A 555 4.94 -8.87 -4.88
CA SER A 555 5.69 -8.27 -5.99
C SER A 555 5.02 -7.05 -6.63
N VAL A 556 3.96 -6.50 -6.02
CA VAL A 556 3.07 -5.45 -6.56
C VAL A 556 2.31 -5.93 -7.79
N ALA A 557 1.00 -6.12 -7.66
CA ALA A 557 0.15 -6.65 -8.73
C ALA A 557 0.21 -5.75 -9.98
N GLU A 558 0.25 -4.42 -9.82
CA GLU A 558 0.40 -3.46 -10.91
C GLU A 558 1.68 -3.65 -11.70
N ARG A 559 2.77 -4.08 -11.06
CA ARG A 559 4.06 -4.32 -11.72
C ARG A 559 4.02 -5.63 -12.51
N LYS A 560 3.45 -6.69 -11.93
CA LYS A 560 3.31 -8.00 -12.59
C LYS A 560 2.22 -8.00 -13.68
N ASN A 561 1.25 -7.10 -13.54
CA ASN A 561 0.18 -6.81 -14.48
C ASN A 561 -0.62 -8.04 -14.96
N PRO A 562 -1.16 -8.87 -14.04
CA PRO A 562 -2.07 -9.94 -14.42
C PRO A 562 -3.34 -9.40 -15.12
N PHE A 563 -3.72 -8.15 -14.84
CA PHE A 563 -4.86 -7.46 -15.45
C PHE A 563 -4.70 -7.33 -16.97
N GLY A 564 -3.52 -6.93 -17.43
CA GLY A 564 -3.21 -6.85 -18.86
C GLY A 564 -3.27 -8.22 -19.53
N ALA A 565 -2.78 -9.27 -18.86
CA ALA A 565 -2.83 -10.63 -19.41
C ALA A 565 -4.28 -11.15 -19.54
N ILE A 566 -5.12 -10.89 -18.53
CA ILE A 566 -6.55 -11.22 -18.57
C ILE A 566 -7.24 -10.47 -19.71
N GLU A 567 -7.02 -9.17 -19.82
CA GLU A 567 -7.62 -8.35 -20.89
C GLU A 567 -7.16 -8.77 -22.28
N ALA A 568 -5.86 -9.02 -22.48
CA ALA A 568 -5.32 -9.53 -23.75
C ALA A 568 -5.96 -10.88 -24.13
N PHE A 569 -6.14 -11.79 -23.16
CA PHE A 569 -6.84 -13.05 -23.38
C PHE A 569 -8.30 -12.84 -23.77
N ARG A 570 -9.01 -11.91 -23.11
CA ARG A 570 -10.41 -11.57 -23.44
C ARG A 570 -10.56 -11.03 -24.87
N ARG A 571 -9.57 -10.29 -25.37
CA ARG A 571 -9.51 -9.82 -26.77
C ARG A 571 -9.14 -10.92 -27.76
N ALA A 572 -8.30 -11.86 -27.33
CA ALA A 572 -7.84 -12.98 -28.14
C ALA A 572 -8.91 -14.05 -28.35
N PHE A 573 -9.78 -14.30 -27.37
CA PHE A 573 -10.75 -15.38 -27.43
C PHE A 573 -12.10 -14.95 -26.85
N ALA A 574 -13.17 -15.19 -27.62
CA ALA A 574 -14.53 -15.17 -27.08
C ALA A 574 -14.72 -16.35 -26.09
N PRO A 575 -15.73 -16.26 -25.20
CA PRO A 575 -16.11 -17.40 -24.37
C PRO A 575 -16.31 -18.66 -25.21
N ASP A 576 -15.92 -19.82 -24.66
CA ASP A 576 -16.05 -21.15 -25.26
C ASP A 576 -15.22 -21.43 -26.55
N GLU A 577 -14.29 -20.55 -26.94
CA GLU A 577 -13.40 -20.78 -28.09
C GLU A 577 -12.34 -21.89 -27.86
N GLY A 578 -12.18 -22.37 -26.63
CA GLY A 578 -11.35 -23.53 -26.30
C GLY A 578 -10.14 -23.25 -25.41
N PRO A 579 -9.32 -22.20 -25.60
CA PRO A 579 -8.22 -21.88 -24.70
C PRO A 579 -8.66 -21.53 -23.27
N VAL A 580 -7.72 -21.58 -22.32
CA VAL A 580 -7.89 -21.18 -20.91
C VAL A 580 -6.74 -20.27 -20.51
N LEU A 581 -7.04 -19.24 -19.73
CA LEU A 581 -6.04 -18.49 -18.97
C LEU A 581 -6.06 -18.92 -17.51
N LEU A 582 -5.00 -19.57 -17.07
CA LEU A 582 -4.78 -19.91 -15.66
C LEU A 582 -3.88 -18.84 -15.01
N VAL A 583 -4.44 -18.07 -14.09
CA VAL A 583 -3.74 -17.07 -13.29
C VAL A 583 -3.44 -17.66 -11.92
N LYS A 584 -2.19 -18.06 -11.70
CA LYS A 584 -1.72 -18.61 -10.42
C LYS A 584 -1.01 -17.52 -9.62
N SER A 585 -1.49 -17.25 -8.41
CA SER A 585 -0.91 -16.28 -7.47
C SER A 585 -0.59 -16.89 -6.10
N ILE A 586 0.03 -16.09 -5.23
CA ILE A 586 0.17 -16.34 -3.78
C ILE A 586 0.00 -15.02 -3.02
N ASN A 587 -0.31 -15.13 -1.72
CA ASN A 587 -0.45 -14.03 -0.78
C ASN A 587 -1.63 -13.08 -1.10
N GLY A 588 -2.65 -13.57 -1.83
CA GLY A 588 -3.84 -12.78 -2.16
C GLY A 588 -4.65 -12.41 -0.92
N ASP A 589 -4.71 -13.30 0.07
CA ASP A 589 -5.30 -13.05 1.39
C ASP A 589 -4.61 -11.91 2.15
N ARG A 590 -3.29 -11.72 1.98
CA ARG A 590 -2.51 -10.64 2.60
C ARG A 590 -2.53 -9.34 1.79
N ARG A 591 -3.07 -9.38 0.57
CA ARG A 591 -3.24 -8.24 -0.35
C ARG A 591 -4.65 -8.24 -0.93
N TRP A 592 -5.63 -8.37 -0.05
CA TRP A 592 -7.02 -8.65 -0.41
C TRP A 592 -7.62 -7.70 -1.47
N PRO A 593 -7.48 -6.35 -1.37
CA PRO A 593 -8.02 -5.45 -2.40
C PRO A 593 -7.43 -5.69 -3.80
N ASP A 594 -6.13 -6.01 -3.89
CA ASP A 594 -5.47 -6.33 -5.16
C ASP A 594 -5.92 -7.69 -5.68
N HIS A 595 -6.11 -8.67 -4.79
CA HIS A 595 -6.63 -9.98 -5.16
C HIS A 595 -8.06 -9.89 -5.70
N GLN A 596 -8.94 -9.14 -5.04
CA GLN A 596 -10.29 -8.86 -5.54
C GLN A 596 -10.28 -8.18 -6.90
N ARG A 597 -9.31 -7.30 -7.17
CA ARG A 597 -9.15 -6.71 -8.51
C ARG A 597 -8.84 -7.75 -9.57
N VAL A 598 -8.01 -8.75 -9.27
CA VAL A 598 -7.69 -9.84 -10.21
C VAL A 598 -8.93 -10.69 -10.46
N LEU A 599 -9.67 -11.05 -9.41
CA LEU A 599 -10.93 -11.77 -9.54
C LEU A 599 -11.96 -10.96 -10.34
N ALA A 600 -12.05 -9.65 -10.13
CA ALA A 600 -12.95 -8.77 -10.88
C ALA A 600 -12.59 -8.71 -12.37
N ALA A 601 -11.31 -8.72 -12.71
CA ALA A 601 -10.87 -8.77 -14.10
C ALA A 601 -11.24 -10.11 -14.78
N ALA A 602 -11.19 -11.20 -14.02
CA ALA A 602 -11.61 -12.53 -14.44
C ALA A 602 -13.14 -12.73 -14.45
N ASP A 603 -13.91 -11.86 -13.79
CA ASP A 603 -15.34 -12.03 -13.61
C ASP A 603 -16.10 -12.13 -14.94
N GLY A 604 -17.12 -12.99 -14.95
CA GLY A 604 -17.92 -13.31 -16.14
C GLY A 604 -17.20 -14.14 -17.22
N ARG A 605 -16.07 -14.78 -16.91
CA ARG A 605 -15.31 -15.63 -17.84
C ARG A 605 -14.89 -16.95 -17.20
N ASP A 606 -15.60 -18.04 -17.51
CA ASP A 606 -15.29 -19.39 -16.99
C ASP A 606 -13.97 -19.97 -17.56
N ASP A 607 -13.46 -19.38 -18.63
CA ASP A 607 -12.18 -19.70 -19.27
C ASP A 607 -11.01 -18.86 -18.73
N VAL A 608 -11.24 -18.02 -17.72
CA VAL A 608 -10.20 -17.33 -16.94
C VAL A 608 -10.25 -17.82 -15.50
N VAL A 609 -9.26 -18.62 -15.09
CA VAL A 609 -9.25 -19.33 -13.81
C VAL A 609 -8.18 -18.72 -12.92
N VAL A 610 -8.58 -18.18 -11.77
CA VAL A 610 -7.67 -17.58 -10.79
C VAL A 610 -7.49 -18.53 -9.61
N VAL A 611 -6.23 -18.85 -9.26
CA VAL A 611 -5.88 -19.74 -8.16
C VAL A 611 -4.80 -19.08 -7.29
N ASP A 612 -5.13 -18.71 -6.06
CA ASP A 612 -4.18 -18.19 -5.07
C ASP A 612 -3.79 -19.27 -4.07
N GLN A 613 -2.63 -19.90 -4.26
CA GLN A 613 -2.11 -20.88 -3.31
C GLN A 613 -0.60 -21.10 -3.45
N PRO A 614 0.13 -21.30 -2.34
CA PRO A 614 1.52 -21.73 -2.40
C PRO A 614 1.60 -23.13 -3.00
N LEU A 615 2.61 -23.35 -3.85
CA LEU A 615 2.91 -24.66 -4.42
C LEU A 615 4.31 -25.08 -3.99
N PRO A 616 4.52 -26.37 -3.67
CA PRO A 616 5.85 -26.96 -3.62
C PRO A 616 6.61 -26.70 -4.94
N ARG A 617 7.95 -26.64 -4.87
CA ARG A 617 8.78 -26.28 -6.02
C ARG A 617 8.55 -27.20 -7.22
N ASP A 618 8.48 -28.51 -6.99
CA ASP A 618 8.28 -29.50 -8.06
C ASP A 618 6.90 -29.36 -8.73
N GLU A 619 5.85 -29.06 -7.96
CA GLU A 619 4.52 -28.78 -8.49
C GLU A 619 4.49 -27.47 -9.29
N HIS A 620 5.22 -26.44 -8.84
CA HIS A 620 5.33 -25.18 -9.57
C HIS A 620 6.07 -25.37 -10.91
N LEU A 621 7.16 -26.12 -10.93
CA LEU A 621 7.88 -26.43 -12.17
C LEU A 621 7.05 -27.33 -13.08
N GLY A 622 6.33 -28.31 -12.53
CA GLY A 622 5.38 -29.14 -13.27
C GLY A 622 4.25 -28.33 -13.89
N LEU A 623 3.73 -27.32 -13.18
CA LEU A 623 2.73 -26.39 -13.69
C LEU A 623 3.25 -25.57 -14.88
N ILE A 624 4.47 -25.02 -14.79
CA ILE A 624 5.08 -24.27 -15.90
C ILE A 624 5.33 -25.19 -17.10
N ALA A 625 5.89 -26.38 -16.87
CA ALA A 625 6.20 -27.35 -17.94
C ALA A 625 4.96 -27.93 -18.63
N GLY A 626 3.84 -28.06 -17.90
CA GLY A 626 2.58 -28.59 -18.43
C GLY A 626 1.69 -27.55 -19.12
N ALA A 627 1.96 -26.26 -18.96
CA ALA A 627 1.27 -25.18 -19.67
C ALA A 627 1.76 -25.07 -21.12
N ASP A 628 0.90 -24.59 -22.02
CA ASP A 628 1.25 -24.45 -23.44
C ASP A 628 1.98 -23.14 -23.74
N ALA A 629 1.79 -22.12 -22.90
CA ALA A 629 2.53 -20.87 -22.93
C ALA A 629 2.52 -20.17 -21.57
N LEU A 630 3.63 -19.53 -21.19
CA LEU A 630 3.68 -18.61 -20.06
C LEU A 630 3.51 -17.17 -20.56
N VAL A 631 2.67 -16.39 -19.89
CA VAL A 631 2.35 -15.01 -20.24
C VAL A 631 2.78 -14.09 -19.09
N SER A 632 3.64 -13.12 -19.40
CA SER A 632 4.13 -12.13 -18.45
C SER A 632 4.13 -10.74 -19.09
N LEU A 633 2.95 -10.10 -19.08
CA LEU A 633 2.78 -8.72 -19.55
C LEU A 633 3.18 -7.70 -18.48
N HIS A 634 4.28 -7.99 -17.77
CA HIS A 634 4.78 -7.18 -16.68
C HIS A 634 5.10 -5.76 -17.13
N ARG A 635 4.94 -4.81 -16.22
CA ARG A 635 5.38 -3.42 -16.41
C ARG A 635 6.87 -3.23 -16.15
N SER A 636 7.46 -4.12 -15.33
CA SER A 636 8.90 -4.21 -15.14
C SER A 636 9.31 -5.44 -14.34
N GLU A 637 10.50 -5.97 -14.61
CA GLU A 637 11.19 -7.03 -13.90
C GLU A 637 12.67 -6.68 -13.69
N GLY A 638 13.17 -6.89 -12.48
CA GLY A 638 14.61 -6.73 -12.22
C GLY A 638 15.45 -7.84 -12.84
N TRP A 639 14.86 -9.04 -13.01
CA TRP A 639 15.52 -10.17 -13.67
C TRP A 639 14.52 -11.02 -14.47
N GLY A 640 13.42 -11.45 -13.84
CA GLY A 640 12.41 -12.28 -14.52
C GLY A 640 12.70 -13.79 -14.46
N LEU A 641 13.20 -14.30 -13.33
CA LEU A 641 13.54 -15.73 -13.12
C LEU A 641 12.49 -16.72 -13.64
N HIS A 642 11.21 -16.51 -13.33
CA HIS A 642 10.10 -17.35 -13.81
C HIS A 642 10.02 -17.47 -15.35
N LEU A 643 10.49 -16.46 -16.10
CA LEU A 643 10.57 -16.49 -17.56
C LEU A 643 11.70 -17.43 -18.00
N GLY A 644 12.87 -17.32 -17.36
CA GLY A 644 14.00 -18.21 -17.61
C GLY A 644 13.70 -19.67 -17.24
N GLU A 645 12.92 -19.90 -16.19
CA GLU A 645 12.45 -21.25 -15.83
C GLU A 645 11.55 -21.84 -16.92
N ALA A 646 10.60 -21.06 -17.47
CA ALA A 646 9.78 -21.49 -18.59
C ALA A 646 10.63 -21.83 -19.83
N MET A 647 11.63 -21.01 -20.14
CA MET A 647 12.58 -21.27 -21.23
C MET A 647 13.33 -22.59 -21.03
N TRP A 648 13.85 -22.87 -19.82
CA TRP A 648 14.49 -24.15 -19.51
C TRP A 648 13.55 -25.34 -19.67
N LEU A 649 12.31 -25.20 -19.20
CA LEU A 649 11.29 -26.24 -19.27
C LEU A 649 10.74 -26.44 -20.68
N GLY A 650 11.06 -25.55 -21.63
CA GLY A 650 10.58 -25.62 -23.00
C GLY A 650 9.15 -25.12 -23.16
N THR A 651 8.70 -24.25 -22.26
CA THR A 651 7.41 -23.57 -22.32
C THR A 651 7.59 -22.24 -23.06
N PRO A 652 6.93 -22.03 -24.21
CA PRO A 652 6.98 -20.76 -24.93
C PRO A 652 6.53 -19.57 -24.05
N VAL A 653 7.15 -18.41 -24.24
CA VAL A 653 6.90 -17.22 -23.41
C VAL A 653 6.42 -16.05 -24.25
N ILE A 654 5.31 -15.44 -23.82
CA ILE A 654 4.87 -14.10 -24.23
C ILE A 654 5.27 -13.13 -23.11
N ALA A 655 6.13 -12.16 -23.38
CA ALA A 655 6.63 -11.24 -22.36
C ALA A 655 6.67 -9.79 -22.85
N THR A 656 6.58 -8.83 -21.95
CA THR A 656 6.82 -7.42 -22.29
C THR A 656 8.27 -7.22 -22.77
N ARG A 657 8.45 -6.40 -23.81
CA ARG A 657 9.76 -5.97 -24.31
C ARG A 657 10.33 -4.85 -23.44
N TYR A 658 10.60 -5.12 -22.17
CA TYR A 658 11.07 -4.07 -21.26
C TYR A 658 11.79 -4.67 -20.05
N SER A 659 12.85 -4.01 -19.58
CA SER A 659 13.60 -4.30 -18.34
C SER A 659 14.45 -5.59 -18.36
N GLY A 660 14.70 -6.18 -17.20
CA GLY A 660 15.78 -7.15 -16.99
C GLY A 660 15.63 -8.50 -17.71
N ASN A 661 14.44 -8.83 -18.22
CA ASN A 661 14.26 -10.04 -19.03
C ASN A 661 14.96 -9.96 -20.39
N LEU A 662 15.18 -8.75 -20.92
CA LEU A 662 15.82 -8.54 -22.22
C LEU A 662 17.30 -8.92 -22.25
N ASP A 663 17.93 -9.16 -21.09
CA ASP A 663 19.30 -9.65 -21.01
C ASP A 663 19.44 -11.12 -21.45
N PHE A 664 18.33 -11.88 -21.49
CA PHE A 664 18.32 -13.28 -21.93
C PHE A 664 17.15 -13.64 -22.87
N MET A 665 16.27 -12.69 -23.19
CA MET A 665 15.14 -12.89 -24.10
C MET A 665 15.22 -11.96 -25.32
N ASP A 666 14.91 -12.51 -26.48
CA ASP A 666 14.83 -11.80 -27.76
C ASP A 666 13.72 -12.37 -28.65
N ASP A 667 13.59 -11.84 -29.87
CA ASP A 667 12.56 -12.25 -30.84
C ASP A 667 12.77 -13.66 -31.40
N SER A 668 13.97 -14.24 -31.19
CA SER A 668 14.27 -15.62 -31.60
C SER A 668 13.86 -16.64 -30.55
N THR A 669 13.80 -16.23 -29.28
CA THR A 669 13.54 -17.08 -28.12
C THR A 669 12.14 -16.87 -27.52
N SER A 670 11.47 -15.77 -27.84
CA SER A 670 10.19 -15.40 -27.22
C SER A 670 9.30 -14.53 -28.12
N LEU A 671 8.03 -14.36 -27.71
CA LEU A 671 7.13 -13.36 -28.30
C LEU A 671 7.15 -12.10 -27.42
N LEU A 672 7.97 -11.12 -27.80
CA LEU A 672 8.13 -9.87 -27.07
C LEU A 672 7.08 -8.83 -27.51
N ILE A 673 6.35 -8.30 -26.53
CA ILE A 673 5.27 -7.32 -26.73
C ILE A 673 5.82 -5.91 -26.47
N ASP A 674 5.77 -5.07 -27.49
CA ASP A 674 6.17 -3.66 -27.37
C ASP A 674 5.28 -2.92 -26.37
N ALA A 675 5.85 -1.91 -25.73
CA ALA A 675 5.20 -1.18 -24.66
C ALA A 675 5.40 0.32 -24.76
N GLY A 676 4.36 1.07 -24.39
CA GLY A 676 4.48 2.49 -24.06
C GLY A 676 5.06 2.68 -22.66
N VAL A 677 5.22 3.95 -22.25
CA VAL A 677 5.69 4.29 -20.90
C VAL A 677 4.59 5.05 -20.17
N VAL A 678 4.27 4.63 -18.95
CA VAL A 678 3.28 5.26 -18.07
C VAL A 678 3.89 5.60 -16.70
N PRO A 679 3.43 6.64 -16.00
CA PRO A 679 3.88 6.92 -14.64
C PRO A 679 3.53 5.77 -13.69
N VAL A 680 4.40 5.51 -12.71
CA VAL A 680 4.09 4.63 -11.59
C VAL A 680 2.90 5.19 -10.80
N SER A 681 1.92 4.35 -10.47
CA SER A 681 0.77 4.80 -9.67
C SER A 681 1.22 5.19 -8.27
N ARG A 682 0.63 6.25 -7.69
CA ARG A 682 0.95 6.71 -6.31
C ARG A 682 0.72 5.65 -5.23
N SER A 683 -0.03 4.59 -5.55
CA SER A 683 -0.31 3.44 -4.68
C SER A 683 0.78 2.35 -4.69
N ALA A 684 1.79 2.43 -5.56
CA ALA A 684 2.76 1.35 -5.79
C ALA A 684 3.86 1.20 -4.73
N GLY A 685 3.54 1.48 -3.46
CA GLY A 685 4.37 1.19 -2.30
C GLY A 685 5.76 1.84 -2.32
N ALA A 686 6.79 1.02 -2.53
CA ALA A 686 8.20 1.40 -2.40
C ALA A 686 8.75 2.19 -3.59
N TYR A 687 8.01 2.26 -4.71
CA TYR A 687 8.48 2.90 -5.93
C TYR A 687 8.30 4.43 -5.89
N PRO A 688 9.29 5.21 -6.36
CA PRO A 688 9.16 6.66 -6.47
C PRO A 688 7.99 7.07 -7.36
N SER A 689 7.23 8.09 -6.94
CA SER A 689 6.06 8.57 -7.72
C SER A 689 6.41 9.26 -9.05
N ASP A 690 7.68 9.61 -9.25
CA ASP A 690 8.24 10.15 -10.49
C ASP A 690 8.90 9.06 -11.38
N ALA A 691 8.85 7.79 -10.96
CA ALA A 691 9.28 6.67 -11.78
C ALA A 691 8.25 6.32 -12.85
N VAL A 692 8.68 5.49 -13.80
CA VAL A 692 7.85 5.04 -14.92
C VAL A 692 7.84 3.52 -15.05
N TRP A 693 6.81 3.03 -15.72
CA TRP A 693 6.52 1.64 -16.03
C TRP A 693 6.31 1.45 -17.52
N ALA A 694 6.60 0.26 -18.02
CA ALA A 694 6.11 -0.15 -19.33
C ALA A 694 4.60 -0.44 -19.26
N ASP A 695 3.88 -0.12 -20.32
CA ASP A 695 2.48 -0.50 -20.52
C ASP A 695 2.35 -1.25 -21.85
N PRO A 696 2.31 -2.59 -21.83
CA PRO A 696 2.38 -3.42 -23.04
C PRO A 696 1.13 -3.28 -23.92
N ASP A 697 1.32 -3.38 -25.23
CA ASP A 697 0.23 -3.40 -26.21
C ASP A 697 -0.60 -4.70 -26.08
N LEU A 698 -1.81 -4.56 -25.55
CA LEU A 698 -2.70 -5.69 -25.31
C LEU A 698 -3.30 -6.30 -26.59
N ASP A 699 -3.38 -5.54 -27.69
CA ASP A 699 -3.83 -6.07 -28.98
C ASP A 699 -2.72 -6.91 -29.63
N ALA A 700 -1.47 -6.45 -29.51
CA ALA A 700 -0.31 -7.24 -29.92
C ALA A 700 -0.17 -8.52 -29.07
N ALA A 701 -0.37 -8.43 -27.75
CA ALA A 701 -0.40 -9.60 -26.88
C ALA A 701 -1.52 -10.59 -27.26
N ALA A 702 -2.72 -10.08 -27.56
CA ALA A 702 -3.82 -10.92 -28.01
C ALA A 702 -3.52 -11.62 -29.35
N ALA A 703 -2.88 -10.92 -30.28
CA ALA A 703 -2.42 -11.50 -31.55
C ALA A 703 -1.36 -12.60 -31.33
N ALA A 704 -0.42 -12.38 -30.41
CA ALA A 704 0.58 -13.37 -30.02
C ALA A 704 -0.05 -14.64 -29.42
N MET A 705 -1.06 -14.48 -28.55
CA MET A 705 -1.83 -15.60 -28.01
C MET A 705 -2.51 -16.40 -29.13
N ARG A 706 -3.20 -15.73 -30.06
CA ARG A 706 -3.82 -16.40 -31.22
C ARG A 706 -2.79 -17.12 -32.10
N ALA A 707 -1.62 -16.53 -32.30
CA ALA A 707 -0.56 -17.14 -33.10
C ALA A 707 -0.06 -18.46 -32.49
N LEU A 708 0.12 -18.54 -31.17
CA LEU A 708 0.53 -19.78 -30.51
C LEU A 708 -0.52 -20.87 -30.58
N VAL A 709 -1.80 -20.52 -30.44
CA VAL A 709 -2.91 -21.49 -30.58
C VAL A 709 -3.03 -21.98 -32.03
N GLY A 710 -2.87 -21.09 -33.00
CA GLY A 710 -3.01 -21.38 -34.43
C GLY A 710 -1.81 -22.10 -35.06
N ASP A 711 -0.61 -21.98 -34.49
CA ASP A 711 0.62 -22.59 -35.00
C ASP A 711 1.44 -23.27 -33.88
N ALA A 712 1.17 -24.54 -33.62
CA ALA A 712 1.95 -25.34 -32.68
C ALA A 712 3.44 -25.46 -33.05
N SER A 713 3.81 -25.22 -34.31
CA SER A 713 5.22 -25.22 -34.72
C SER A 713 5.96 -23.98 -34.24
N LEU A 714 5.29 -22.83 -34.12
CA LEU A 714 5.85 -21.60 -33.55
C LEU A 714 6.28 -21.82 -32.10
N GLY A 715 5.37 -22.30 -31.25
CA GLY A 715 5.69 -22.60 -29.85
C GLY A 715 6.88 -23.54 -29.73
N ARG A 716 6.87 -24.66 -30.47
CA ARG A 716 7.99 -25.61 -30.48
C ARG A 716 9.32 -25.01 -30.94
N ARG A 717 9.32 -24.08 -31.90
CA ARG A 717 10.54 -23.40 -32.36
C ARG A 717 11.09 -22.47 -31.26
N LEU A 718 10.23 -21.62 -30.69
CA LEU A 718 10.60 -20.68 -29.64
C LEU A 718 11.14 -21.42 -28.40
N ALA A 719 10.43 -22.46 -27.95
CA ALA A 719 10.84 -23.27 -26.81
C ALA A 719 12.23 -23.90 -26.99
N ARG A 720 12.54 -24.42 -28.19
CA ARG A 720 13.88 -24.97 -28.49
C ARG A 720 14.93 -23.88 -28.51
N ALA A 721 14.70 -22.80 -29.26
CA ALA A 721 15.66 -21.69 -29.34
C ALA A 721 15.95 -21.09 -27.96
N ALA A 722 14.92 -20.93 -27.12
CA ALA A 722 15.06 -20.47 -25.75
C ALA A 722 15.92 -21.39 -24.89
N ARG A 723 15.68 -22.71 -24.95
CA ARG A 723 16.51 -23.69 -24.23
C ARG A 723 17.95 -23.67 -24.75
N ASP A 724 18.14 -23.69 -26.07
CA ASP A 724 19.47 -23.68 -26.70
C ASP A 724 20.26 -22.43 -26.29
N ALA A 725 19.60 -21.26 -26.20
CA ALA A 725 20.22 -20.02 -25.74
C ALA A 725 20.65 -20.08 -24.27
N LEU A 726 19.83 -20.64 -23.38
CA LEU A 726 20.19 -20.82 -21.97
C LEU A 726 21.30 -21.87 -21.77
N GLU A 727 21.39 -22.88 -22.64
CA GLU A 727 22.48 -23.87 -22.62
C GLU A 727 23.85 -23.27 -22.97
N GLN A 728 23.90 -22.11 -23.63
CA GLN A 728 25.15 -21.39 -23.93
C GLN A 728 25.61 -20.48 -22.77
N GLN A 729 24.86 -20.40 -21.67
CA GLN A 729 25.27 -19.60 -20.53
C GLN A 729 26.48 -20.22 -19.80
N PRO A 730 27.27 -19.40 -19.06
CA PRO A 730 28.39 -19.91 -18.29
C PRO A 730 27.97 -21.00 -17.30
N THR A 731 28.81 -22.02 -17.15
CA THR A 731 28.68 -23.03 -16.09
C THR A 731 28.90 -22.42 -14.70
N ASP A 732 28.52 -23.12 -13.63
CA ASP A 732 28.76 -22.67 -12.25
C ASP A 732 30.26 -22.40 -12.00
N ARG A 733 31.15 -23.25 -12.53
CA ARG A 733 32.59 -23.06 -12.41
C ARG A 733 33.07 -21.81 -13.14
N GLU A 734 32.59 -21.55 -14.36
CA GLU A 734 32.92 -20.34 -15.12
C GLU A 734 32.38 -19.08 -14.46
N THR A 735 31.13 -19.12 -13.98
CA THR A 735 30.52 -18.06 -13.18
C THR A 735 31.36 -17.77 -11.95
N GLY A 736 31.80 -18.81 -11.22
CA GLY A 736 32.70 -18.66 -10.09
C GLY A 736 34.04 -18.02 -10.44
N ARG A 737 34.62 -18.34 -11.60
CA ARG A 737 35.84 -17.68 -12.10
C ARG A 737 35.61 -16.19 -12.32
N ILE A 738 34.51 -15.83 -12.98
CA ILE A 738 34.14 -14.44 -13.25
C ILE A 738 33.97 -13.66 -11.93
N LEU A 739 33.24 -14.23 -10.96
CA LEU A 739 33.06 -13.63 -9.64
C LEU A 739 34.41 -13.45 -8.92
N ALA A 740 35.29 -14.45 -8.97
CA ALA A 740 36.62 -14.37 -8.38
C ALA A 740 37.48 -13.28 -9.04
N GLU A 741 37.45 -13.15 -10.36
CA GLU A 741 38.17 -12.10 -11.10
C GLU A 741 37.70 -10.71 -10.69
N LEU A 742 36.38 -10.48 -10.58
CA LEU A 742 35.80 -9.22 -10.11
C LEU A 742 36.21 -8.86 -8.67
N LEU A 743 36.45 -9.88 -7.84
CA LEU A 743 36.97 -9.72 -6.48
C LEU A 743 38.50 -9.51 -6.42
N GLY A 744 39.19 -9.51 -7.57
CA GLY A 744 40.66 -9.41 -7.64
C GLY A 744 41.37 -10.72 -7.26
N ARG A 745 40.68 -11.86 -7.36
CA ARG A 745 41.11 -13.18 -6.90
C ARG A 745 41.35 -14.18 -8.04
N GLY A 746 41.50 -13.72 -9.28
CA GLY A 746 41.75 -14.59 -10.45
C GLY A 746 42.93 -15.57 -10.25
N ALA A 747 43.95 -15.18 -9.47
CA ALA A 747 45.09 -16.02 -9.14
C ALA A 747 44.73 -17.33 -8.39
N LEU A 748 43.64 -17.34 -7.61
CA LEU A 748 43.17 -18.53 -6.88
C LEU A 748 42.48 -19.56 -7.79
N VAL A 749 42.15 -19.18 -9.03
CA VAL A 749 41.30 -19.95 -9.94
C VAL A 749 42.08 -20.49 -11.15
N SER A 750 43.38 -20.18 -11.22
CA SER A 750 44.31 -20.49 -12.33
C SER A 750 44.82 -21.94 -12.42
N SER A 751 44.32 -22.85 -11.58
CA SER A 751 44.75 -24.26 -11.52
C SER A 751 43.69 -25.25 -12.03
#